data_AF-I6SVR0-F1
#
_entry.id   AF-I6SVR0-F1
#
_cell.length_a   1.000
_cell.length_b   1.000
_cell.length_c   1.000
_cell.angle_alpha   90.00
_cell.angle_beta   90.00
_cell.angle_gamma   90.00
#
_symmetry.space_group_name_H-M   'P 1'
#
loop_
_entity.id
_entity.type
_entity.pdbx_description
1 polymer ?
#
loop_
_entity_poly.entity_id
_entity_poly.type
_entity_poly.pdbx_seq_one_letter_code
_entity_poly.pdbx_strand_id
1 'polypeptide(L)'
;MAEYRDPTAVTPTNPEYDKNQVNSTVAKYADFIRTKQKGLDTRESMARAIEITNIQSNFAEKLSYETSASQKELEKRVNTSIGQLTEDSEIIDSRTDANGVAQAVLSERLDADFKNLAFVRDQSYLLSVAFQKLRSKKEAIKIVVAGDSLTYGLDQTSADKRPALPDQPNQNSTRAGVTYPEKLQTIMDEIFPGLVTIEVRAIPGETAEAYQKRWTTSANADITIFCLGTNDATYGGMKAFQNTYRKLIQRENEWGAGVMVMLPPKQRTTVNLGLHTFRKAIVKLCDECDVPYLDLGIETSNLPANYYSDNIHFNTKGYSFLGAKVANFILSYGKLEVNQLSNGVLSVRDIDGLTVVSGANYAYDTSYPTPDETTSGKGVALIISPGGKVIYTFETLEDNVVSYPNSYLGKSNTAILKMSLDFGVLGQSTSTSTQFGSKQSSLTFDNSVTYTTPRNGNFYNIYYQTYYGAFITELGQVSSESEPVLVIPRKGMHSVTIQNTGTENIQFFGLEFMTRTQLMAQIRSHRTTGVWSKVVSANGEVETTTKITLKELFDSLQYDFSDQNAVYNPPVQVTVKTNNKGVAIYQLQLKAINGGGSNLVLSEQLFKASEKITDGELRVLNRANGATPFTFSADGLVLNWRYATTGLSTVTVQLG
;
A
#
# COMPACT_ATOMS: atom_id res chain seq x y z
N MET A 1 -44.48 -6.28 -62.78
CA MET A 1 -43.39 -5.36 -63.17
C MET A 1 -43.57 -4.10 -62.35
N ALA A 2 -42.65 -3.81 -61.43
CA ALA A 2 -42.68 -2.56 -60.66
C ALA A 2 -42.14 -1.42 -61.53
N GLU A 3 -42.84 -0.28 -61.56
CA GLU A 3 -42.41 0.93 -62.24
C GLU A 3 -41.02 1.36 -61.74
N TYR A 4 -40.00 1.18 -62.57
CA TYR A 4 -38.70 1.83 -62.39
C TYR A 4 -38.87 3.29 -62.83
N ARG A 5 -38.91 4.22 -61.86
CA ARG A 5 -39.31 5.63 -62.02
C ARG A 5 -38.15 6.61 -62.26
N ASP A 6 -36.98 6.14 -62.71
CA ASP A 6 -35.79 7.00 -62.86
C ASP A 6 -35.31 7.10 -64.32
N PRO A 7 -36.05 7.79 -65.21
CA PRO A 7 -35.72 7.86 -66.65
C PRO A 7 -34.62 8.88 -66.98
N THR A 8 -34.12 9.66 -66.01
CA THR A 8 -33.18 10.77 -66.25
C THR A 8 -32.04 10.74 -65.25
N ALA A 9 -30.80 10.80 -65.73
CA ALA A 9 -29.61 10.84 -64.88
C ALA A 9 -29.60 12.06 -63.94
N VAL A 10 -28.84 12.00 -62.85
CA VAL A 10 -28.67 13.13 -61.92
C VAL A 10 -28.14 14.36 -62.68
N THR A 11 -28.99 15.40 -62.81
CA THR A 11 -28.65 16.68 -63.44
C THR A 11 -28.51 17.80 -62.42
N PRO A 12 -27.57 18.75 -62.62
CA PRO A 12 -26.58 18.80 -63.71
C PRO A 12 -25.47 17.75 -63.56
N THR A 13 -24.88 17.31 -64.66
CA THR A 13 -23.84 16.26 -64.68
C THR A 13 -22.59 16.66 -63.88
N ASN A 14 -22.31 17.96 -63.81
CA ASN A 14 -21.31 18.53 -62.92
C ASN A 14 -21.99 19.06 -61.65
N PRO A 15 -21.45 18.81 -60.45
CA PRO A 15 -22.01 19.36 -59.22
C PRO A 15 -21.94 20.89 -59.20
N GLU A 16 -22.99 21.55 -58.69
CA GLU A 16 -23.11 23.02 -58.62
C GLU A 16 -22.41 23.66 -57.40
N TYR A 17 -21.60 22.89 -56.67
CA TYR A 17 -20.84 23.35 -55.50
C TYR A 17 -19.33 23.27 -55.75
N ASP A 18 -18.58 24.13 -55.08
CA ASP A 18 -17.12 24.18 -55.19
C ASP A 18 -16.49 22.98 -54.45
N LYS A 19 -15.91 22.06 -55.22
CA LYS A 19 -15.25 20.86 -54.69
C LYS A 19 -14.04 21.18 -53.81
N ASN A 20 -13.44 22.36 -53.94
CA ASN A 20 -12.32 22.77 -53.09
C ASN A 20 -12.75 23.05 -51.64
N GLN A 21 -14.05 23.20 -51.38
CA GLN A 21 -14.61 23.42 -50.04
C GLN A 21 -14.92 22.11 -49.30
N VAL A 22 -14.80 20.97 -49.99
CA VAL A 22 -15.02 19.65 -49.41
C VAL A 22 -13.77 19.19 -48.66
N ASN A 23 -13.93 18.75 -47.42
CA ASN A 23 -12.84 18.17 -46.64
C ASN A 23 -12.23 16.96 -47.37
N SER A 24 -10.89 16.85 -47.38
CA SER A 24 -10.16 15.80 -48.10
C SER A 24 -10.58 14.38 -47.71
N THR A 25 -10.98 14.16 -46.45
CA THR A 25 -11.50 12.88 -45.97
C THR A 25 -12.88 12.58 -46.54
N VAL A 26 -13.76 13.58 -46.59
CA VAL A 26 -15.12 13.44 -47.15
C VAL A 26 -15.06 13.20 -48.65
N ALA A 27 -14.18 13.94 -49.37
CA ALA A 27 -13.95 13.74 -50.79
C ALA A 27 -13.53 12.28 -51.10
N LYS A 28 -12.63 11.70 -50.29
CA LYS A 28 -12.20 10.30 -50.43
C LYS A 28 -13.37 9.32 -50.25
N TYR A 29 -14.26 9.54 -49.29
CA TYR A 29 -15.44 8.69 -49.10
C TYR A 29 -16.49 8.87 -50.19
N ALA A 30 -16.70 10.09 -50.67
CA ALA A 30 -17.57 10.37 -51.81
C ALA A 30 -17.07 9.65 -53.08
N ASP A 31 -15.77 9.60 -53.31
CA ASP A 31 -15.17 8.84 -54.43
C ASP A 31 -15.35 7.32 -54.26
N PHE A 32 -15.26 6.80 -53.03
CA PHE A 32 -15.59 5.40 -52.76
C PHE A 32 -17.07 5.07 -53.03
N ILE A 33 -17.99 6.02 -52.78
CA ILE A 33 -19.40 5.86 -53.10
C ILE A 33 -19.57 5.83 -54.63
N ARG A 34 -18.98 6.77 -55.36
CA ARG A 34 -19.08 6.85 -56.83
C ARG A 34 -18.62 5.57 -57.53
N THR A 35 -17.57 4.93 -57.00
CA THR A 35 -16.91 3.74 -57.59
C THR A 35 -17.59 2.39 -57.33
N LYS A 36 -18.69 2.31 -56.56
CA LYS A 36 -19.39 1.01 -56.37
C LYS A 36 -20.12 0.54 -57.64
N GLN A 37 -20.42 -0.75 -57.74
CA GLN A 37 -20.82 -1.38 -59.00
C GLN A 37 -22.28 -1.13 -59.45
N LYS A 38 -23.23 -0.86 -58.53
CA LYS A 38 -24.69 -0.82 -58.83
C LYS A 38 -25.36 0.49 -58.40
N GLY A 39 -26.33 0.97 -59.18
CA GLY A 39 -27.11 2.21 -58.90
C GLY A 39 -26.37 3.52 -59.19
N LEU A 40 -26.07 3.81 -60.46
CA LEU A 40 -25.25 4.97 -60.87
C LEU A 40 -25.76 6.29 -60.26
N ASP A 41 -27.03 6.62 -60.50
CA ASP A 41 -27.64 7.89 -60.09
C ASP A 41 -27.84 8.00 -58.58
N THR A 42 -28.18 6.88 -57.92
CA THR A 42 -28.28 6.82 -56.46
C THR A 42 -26.93 7.09 -55.80
N ARG A 43 -25.83 6.53 -56.33
CA ARG A 43 -24.48 6.75 -55.79
C ARG A 43 -24.01 8.18 -55.99
N GLU A 44 -24.25 8.76 -57.18
CA GLU A 44 -23.89 10.15 -57.42
C GLU A 44 -24.71 11.10 -56.54
N SER A 45 -26.00 10.83 -56.33
CA SER A 45 -26.84 11.58 -55.38
C SER A 45 -26.31 11.48 -53.95
N MET A 46 -25.91 10.28 -53.49
CA MET A 46 -25.33 10.08 -52.15
C MET A 46 -23.96 10.77 -51.99
N ALA A 47 -23.10 10.68 -53.01
CA ALA A 47 -21.80 11.34 -53.02
C ALA A 47 -21.93 12.87 -53.01
N ARG A 48 -22.91 13.42 -53.75
CA ARG A 48 -23.23 14.85 -53.68
C ARG A 48 -23.81 15.25 -52.34
N ALA A 49 -24.71 14.43 -51.78
CA ALA A 49 -25.32 14.71 -50.48
C ALA A 49 -24.25 14.82 -49.37
N ILE A 50 -23.31 13.87 -49.28
CA ILE A 50 -22.25 13.92 -48.26
C ILE A 50 -21.31 15.12 -48.44
N GLU A 51 -20.98 15.48 -49.69
CA GLU A 51 -20.14 16.65 -50.00
C GLU A 51 -20.85 17.96 -49.66
N ILE A 52 -22.12 18.12 -50.06
CA ILE A 52 -22.95 19.30 -49.74
C ILE A 52 -23.13 19.43 -48.23
N THR A 53 -23.44 18.33 -47.53
CA THR A 53 -23.57 18.33 -46.07
C THR A 53 -22.26 18.78 -45.42
N ASN A 54 -21.10 18.29 -45.87
CA ASN A 54 -19.82 18.75 -45.32
C ASN A 54 -19.59 20.24 -45.55
N ILE A 55 -19.87 20.77 -46.76
CA ILE A 55 -19.72 22.20 -47.06
C ILE A 55 -20.62 23.03 -46.13
N GLN A 56 -21.88 22.63 -45.97
CA GLN A 56 -22.82 23.32 -45.06
C GLN A 56 -22.37 23.24 -43.60
N SER A 57 -21.86 22.10 -43.14
CA SER A 57 -21.30 21.95 -41.79
C SER A 57 -20.08 22.85 -41.58
N ASN A 58 -19.15 22.92 -42.54
CA ASN A 58 -17.98 23.80 -42.45
C ASN A 58 -18.39 25.28 -42.40
N PHE A 59 -19.40 25.68 -43.19
CA PHE A 59 -19.92 27.05 -43.16
C PHE A 59 -20.60 27.37 -41.83
N ALA A 60 -21.41 26.44 -41.31
CA ALA A 60 -22.06 26.60 -40.01
C ALA A 60 -21.05 26.70 -38.86
N GLU A 61 -20.00 25.87 -38.90
CA GLU A 61 -18.89 25.92 -37.93
C GLU A 61 -18.17 27.27 -37.99
N LYS A 62 -17.81 27.74 -39.20
CA LYS A 62 -17.18 29.06 -39.37
C LYS A 62 -18.06 30.20 -38.87
N LEU A 63 -19.33 30.21 -39.25
CA LEU A 63 -20.29 31.21 -38.81
C LEU A 63 -20.47 31.18 -37.28
N SER A 64 -20.47 30.00 -36.68
CA SER A 64 -20.54 29.82 -35.22
C SER A 64 -19.31 30.44 -34.53
N TYR A 65 -18.10 30.20 -35.06
CA TYR A 65 -16.88 30.82 -34.55
C TYR A 65 -16.90 32.35 -34.66
N GLU A 66 -17.31 32.90 -35.81
CA GLU A 66 -17.41 34.35 -36.03
C GLU A 66 -18.47 35.00 -35.12
N THR A 67 -19.61 34.33 -34.94
CA THR A 67 -20.67 34.76 -34.03
C THR A 67 -20.20 34.77 -32.58
N SER A 68 -19.52 33.71 -32.14
CA SER A 68 -18.96 33.63 -30.79
C SER A 68 -17.92 34.73 -30.54
N ALA A 69 -17.06 35.00 -31.53
CA ALA A 69 -16.08 36.09 -31.44
C ALA A 69 -16.76 37.46 -31.33
N SER A 70 -17.79 37.71 -32.14
CA SER A 70 -18.56 38.96 -32.12
C SER A 70 -19.32 39.15 -30.81
N GLN A 71 -19.90 38.08 -30.26
CA GLN A 71 -20.58 38.10 -28.96
C GLN A 71 -19.61 38.46 -27.83
N LYS A 72 -18.42 37.86 -27.78
CA LYS A 72 -17.40 38.18 -26.78
C LYS A 72 -16.97 39.64 -26.84
N GLU A 73 -16.83 40.20 -28.04
CA GLU A 73 -16.48 41.62 -28.20
C GLU A 73 -17.64 42.53 -27.77
N LEU A 74 -18.89 42.16 -28.07
CA LEU A 74 -20.07 42.90 -27.61
C LEU A 74 -20.18 42.88 -26.08
N GLU A 75 -20.03 41.71 -25.45
CA GLU A 75 -20.03 41.56 -23.99
C GLU A 75 -18.95 42.44 -23.35
N LYS A 76 -17.73 42.44 -23.90
CA LYS A 76 -16.64 43.29 -23.43
C LYS A 76 -16.98 44.78 -23.53
N ARG A 77 -17.59 45.22 -24.64
CA ARG A 77 -18.02 46.61 -24.82
C ARG A 77 -19.11 46.99 -23.82
N VAL A 78 -20.10 46.13 -23.62
CA VAL A 78 -21.18 46.34 -22.65
C VAL A 78 -20.62 46.43 -21.23
N ASN A 79 -19.74 45.51 -20.83
CA ASN A 79 -19.11 45.53 -19.52
C ASN A 79 -18.25 46.80 -19.32
N THR A 80 -17.54 47.24 -20.36
CA THR A 80 -16.81 48.52 -20.31
C THR A 80 -17.76 49.69 -20.07
N SER A 81 -18.89 49.76 -20.79
CA SER A 81 -19.88 50.82 -20.61
C SER A 81 -20.52 50.80 -19.22
N ILE A 82 -20.93 49.63 -18.72
CA ILE A 82 -21.45 49.48 -17.35
C ILE A 82 -20.39 49.91 -16.34
N GLY A 83 -19.14 49.48 -16.54
CA GLY A 83 -18.01 49.82 -15.71
C GLY A 83 -17.79 51.32 -15.58
N GLN A 84 -17.88 52.06 -16.69
CA GLN A 84 -17.73 53.53 -16.77
C GLN A 84 -18.93 54.30 -16.21
N LEU A 85 -20.14 53.76 -16.32
CA LEU A 85 -21.38 54.40 -15.85
C LEU A 85 -21.63 54.22 -14.35
N THR A 86 -20.89 53.32 -13.69
CA THR A 86 -21.06 53.09 -12.25
C THR A 86 -20.30 54.16 -11.47
N GLU A 87 -21.01 54.86 -10.58
CA GLU A 87 -20.43 55.90 -9.71
C GLU A 87 -20.33 55.46 -8.24
N ASP A 88 -21.00 54.36 -7.86
CA ASP A 88 -21.01 53.85 -6.50
C ASP A 88 -19.64 53.28 -6.10
N SER A 89 -19.00 53.91 -5.11
CA SER A 89 -17.66 53.53 -4.64
C SER A 89 -17.62 52.12 -4.04
N GLU A 90 -18.68 51.66 -3.35
CA GLU A 90 -18.72 50.31 -2.78
C GLU A 90 -18.71 49.26 -3.90
N ILE A 91 -19.45 49.51 -4.98
CA ILE A 91 -19.47 48.63 -6.15
C ILE A 91 -18.14 48.66 -6.90
N ILE A 92 -17.53 49.84 -7.07
CA ILE A 92 -16.22 49.99 -7.74
C ILE A 92 -15.13 49.26 -6.95
N ASP A 93 -15.06 49.46 -5.64
CA ASP A 93 -14.07 48.81 -4.77
C ASP A 93 -14.25 47.30 -4.76
N SER A 94 -15.50 46.82 -4.80
CA SER A 94 -15.85 45.39 -4.83
C SER A 94 -15.47 44.67 -6.13
N ARG A 95 -15.04 45.37 -7.20
CA ARG A 95 -14.54 44.77 -8.45
C ARG A 95 -13.15 44.17 -8.32
N THR A 96 -12.44 44.53 -7.27
CA THR A 96 -11.11 44.02 -6.99
C THR A 96 -11.23 42.73 -6.17
N ASP A 97 -10.68 41.64 -6.68
CA ASP A 97 -10.69 40.37 -5.96
C ASP A 97 -9.69 40.38 -4.77
N ALA A 98 -9.69 39.30 -3.99
CA ALA A 98 -8.79 39.13 -2.85
C ALA A 98 -7.29 39.09 -3.23
N ASN A 99 -6.97 38.95 -4.52
CA ASN A 99 -5.62 38.95 -5.07
C ASN A 99 -5.21 40.31 -5.65
N GLY A 100 -6.08 41.33 -5.57
CA GLY A 100 -5.82 42.67 -6.10
C GLY A 100 -6.07 42.80 -7.60
N VAL A 101 -6.78 41.86 -8.24
CA VAL A 101 -7.12 41.92 -9.66
C VAL A 101 -8.47 42.63 -9.82
N ALA A 102 -8.45 43.80 -10.44
CA ALA A 102 -9.66 44.57 -10.76
C ALA A 102 -10.33 44.06 -12.05
N GLN A 103 -11.62 43.73 -11.98
CA GLN A 103 -12.45 43.41 -13.14
C GLN A 103 -13.17 44.64 -13.67
N ALA A 104 -13.67 44.60 -14.91
CA ALA A 104 -14.36 45.76 -15.50
C ALA A 104 -15.69 46.04 -14.81
N VAL A 105 -16.38 44.99 -14.37
CA VAL A 105 -17.66 45.04 -13.64
C VAL A 105 -17.69 44.06 -12.48
N LEU A 106 -18.57 44.32 -11.50
CA LEU A 106 -18.69 43.46 -10.31
C LEU A 106 -19.14 42.04 -10.67
N SER A 107 -20.02 41.87 -11.65
CA SER A 107 -20.49 40.55 -12.09
C SER A 107 -19.36 39.67 -12.61
N GLU A 108 -18.39 40.22 -13.35
CA GLU A 108 -17.21 39.47 -13.80
C GLU A 108 -16.38 38.94 -12.63
N ARG A 109 -16.22 39.75 -11.57
CA ARG A 109 -15.54 39.32 -10.34
C ARG A 109 -16.34 38.24 -9.61
N LEU A 110 -17.66 38.39 -9.49
CA LEU A 110 -18.51 37.40 -8.85
C LEU A 110 -18.57 36.08 -9.64
N ASP A 111 -18.61 36.13 -10.97
CA ASP A 111 -18.58 34.95 -11.83
C ASP A 111 -17.23 34.24 -11.76
N ALA A 112 -16.13 35.00 -11.70
CA ALA A 112 -14.79 34.44 -11.50
C ALA A 112 -14.67 33.75 -10.13
N ASP A 113 -15.13 34.40 -9.07
CA ASP A 113 -15.14 33.83 -7.72
C ASP A 113 -16.04 32.59 -7.62
N PHE A 114 -17.23 32.65 -8.23
CA PHE A 114 -18.15 31.52 -8.29
C PHE A 114 -17.55 30.35 -9.07
N LYS A 115 -16.93 30.59 -10.23
CA LYS A 115 -16.22 29.54 -11.00
C LYS A 115 -15.09 28.91 -10.19
N ASN A 116 -14.33 29.72 -9.45
CA ASN A 116 -13.27 29.23 -8.57
C ASN A 116 -13.82 28.34 -7.43
N LEU A 117 -15.02 28.62 -6.92
CA LEU A 117 -15.67 27.77 -5.92
C LEU A 117 -16.33 26.53 -6.54
N ALA A 118 -16.91 26.66 -7.73
CA ALA A 118 -17.64 25.60 -8.41
C ALA A 118 -16.74 24.41 -8.78
N PHE A 119 -15.53 24.64 -9.29
CA PHE A 119 -14.66 23.54 -9.69
C PHE A 119 -14.20 22.68 -8.49
N VAL A 120 -14.07 23.27 -7.30
CA VAL A 120 -13.74 22.53 -6.07
C VAL A 120 -14.90 21.63 -5.67
N ARG A 121 -16.16 22.09 -5.78
CA ARG A 121 -17.34 21.24 -5.55
C ARG A 121 -17.42 20.11 -6.59
N ASP A 122 -17.08 20.41 -7.84
CA ASP A 122 -17.14 19.43 -8.92
C ASP A 122 -16.05 18.36 -8.75
N GLN A 123 -14.89 18.69 -8.19
CA GLN A 123 -13.79 17.75 -7.92
C GLN A 123 -14.23 16.53 -7.11
N SER A 124 -14.77 16.74 -5.90
CA SER A 124 -15.16 15.64 -5.00
C SER A 124 -16.37 14.87 -5.55
N TYR A 125 -17.29 15.57 -6.23
CA TYR A 125 -18.41 14.94 -6.92
C TYR A 125 -17.94 13.99 -8.03
N LEU A 126 -17.05 14.44 -8.91
CA LEU A 126 -16.56 13.67 -10.06
C LEU A 126 -15.77 12.44 -9.60
N LEU A 127 -14.89 12.57 -8.60
CA LEU A 127 -14.21 11.42 -7.99
C LEU A 127 -15.19 10.42 -7.40
N SER A 128 -16.19 10.88 -6.65
CA SER A 128 -17.22 10.02 -6.06
C SER A 128 -18.03 9.27 -7.12
N VAL A 129 -18.37 9.95 -8.23
CA VAL A 129 -19.05 9.33 -9.37
C VAL A 129 -18.17 8.25 -10.01
N ALA A 130 -16.89 8.54 -10.26
CA ALA A 130 -15.96 7.58 -10.84
C ALA A 130 -15.81 6.31 -9.96
N PHE A 131 -15.68 6.49 -8.65
CA PHE A 131 -15.59 5.36 -7.73
C PHE A 131 -16.90 4.61 -7.59
N GLN A 132 -18.05 5.28 -7.60
CA GLN A 132 -19.36 4.63 -7.60
C GLN A 132 -19.55 3.77 -8.85
N LYS A 133 -19.13 4.27 -10.04
CA LYS A 133 -19.14 3.49 -11.29
C LYS A 133 -18.34 2.19 -11.12
N LEU A 134 -17.09 2.30 -10.69
CA LEU A 134 -16.18 1.15 -10.55
C LEU A 134 -16.64 0.15 -9.47
N ARG A 135 -16.92 0.64 -8.26
CA ARG A 135 -17.08 -0.21 -7.07
C ARG A 135 -18.50 -0.75 -6.92
N SER A 136 -19.49 0.12 -7.05
CA SER A 136 -20.90 -0.21 -6.75
C SER A 136 -21.66 -0.65 -7.99
N LYS A 137 -21.49 0.06 -9.11
CA LYS A 137 -22.22 -0.22 -10.35
C LYS A 137 -21.53 -1.24 -11.26
N LYS A 138 -20.24 -1.52 -11.01
CA LYS A 138 -19.40 -2.40 -11.83
C LYS A 138 -19.36 -1.96 -13.30
N GLU A 139 -19.33 -0.65 -13.51
CA GLU A 139 -19.22 -0.01 -14.82
C GLU A 139 -17.75 0.25 -15.16
N ALA A 140 -17.43 0.21 -16.45
CA ALA A 140 -16.08 0.50 -16.92
C ALA A 140 -15.75 1.98 -16.70
N ILE A 141 -14.53 2.25 -16.23
CA ILE A 141 -13.98 3.59 -16.09
C ILE A 141 -12.66 3.73 -16.85
N LYS A 142 -12.37 4.96 -17.25
CA LYS A 142 -11.08 5.33 -17.85
C LYS A 142 -10.28 6.19 -16.88
N ILE A 143 -9.05 5.76 -16.61
CA ILE A 143 -8.08 6.52 -15.81
C ILE A 143 -6.97 6.99 -16.72
N VAL A 144 -6.75 8.30 -16.77
CA VAL A 144 -5.59 8.89 -17.44
C VAL A 144 -4.48 9.09 -16.42
N VAL A 145 -3.30 8.55 -16.68
CA VAL A 145 -2.09 8.90 -15.95
C VAL A 145 -1.29 9.91 -16.78
N ALA A 146 -1.22 11.13 -16.25
CA ALA A 146 -0.66 12.30 -16.92
C ALA A 146 0.65 12.72 -16.24
N GLY A 147 1.74 12.82 -16.99
CA GLY A 147 3.00 13.22 -16.36
C GLY A 147 4.19 13.32 -17.30
N ASP A 148 5.38 13.20 -16.71
CA ASP A 148 6.66 13.39 -17.37
C ASP A 148 7.41 12.07 -17.61
N SER A 149 8.75 12.09 -17.52
CA SER A 149 9.62 10.91 -17.64
C SER A 149 9.31 9.82 -16.61
N LEU A 150 8.79 10.17 -15.42
CA LEU A 150 8.36 9.19 -14.43
C LEU A 150 7.12 8.41 -14.90
N THR A 151 6.15 9.10 -15.51
CA THR A 151 4.92 8.50 -16.04
C THR A 151 5.17 7.69 -17.30
N TYR A 152 6.04 8.20 -18.17
CA TYR A 152 6.50 7.50 -19.36
C TYR A 152 7.23 6.18 -19.01
N GLY A 153 7.86 6.14 -17.83
CA GLY A 153 8.63 4.99 -17.36
C GLY A 153 10.07 4.98 -17.87
N LEU A 154 10.72 6.15 -17.92
CA LEU A 154 12.09 6.29 -18.43
C LEU A 154 13.06 5.39 -17.64
N ASP A 155 13.84 4.58 -18.36
CA ASP A 155 14.92 3.76 -17.80
C ASP A 155 16.08 3.77 -18.77
N GLN A 156 17.24 4.23 -18.31
CA GLN A 156 18.43 4.42 -19.13
C GLN A 156 19.50 3.35 -18.90
N THR A 157 19.45 2.61 -17.81
CA THR A 157 20.58 1.81 -17.34
C THR A 157 20.28 0.32 -17.23
N SER A 158 19.02 -0.08 -17.03
CA SER A 158 18.70 -1.48 -16.79
C SER A 158 18.88 -2.37 -18.02
N ALA A 159 19.20 -3.64 -17.78
CA ALA A 159 19.39 -4.63 -18.83
C ALA A 159 18.09 -4.99 -19.58
N ASP A 160 16.95 -4.89 -18.91
CA ASP A 160 15.61 -5.20 -19.43
C ASP A 160 14.88 -3.98 -20.01
N LYS A 161 15.59 -2.84 -20.17
CA LYS A 161 15.00 -1.64 -20.78
C LYS A 161 14.59 -1.90 -22.23
N ARG A 162 13.51 -1.25 -22.65
CA ARG A 162 12.91 -1.31 -23.98
C ARG A 162 13.21 -0.04 -24.76
N PRO A 163 13.18 -0.08 -26.11
CA PRO A 163 13.26 1.11 -26.95
C PRO A 163 12.18 2.15 -26.61
N ALA A 164 12.40 3.39 -27.04
CA ALA A 164 11.41 4.45 -26.94
C ALA A 164 10.13 4.10 -27.72
N LEU A 165 8.99 4.67 -27.33
CA LEU A 165 7.79 4.57 -28.16
C LEU A 165 7.98 5.35 -29.48
N PRO A 166 7.40 4.90 -30.61
CA PRO A 166 7.62 5.52 -31.92
C PRO A 166 7.21 7.00 -32.00
N ASP A 167 6.22 7.40 -31.19
CA ASP A 167 5.66 8.75 -31.13
C ASP A 167 6.44 9.70 -30.21
N GLN A 168 7.51 9.23 -29.57
CA GLN A 168 8.29 10.06 -28.66
C GLN A 168 9.22 11.03 -29.40
N PRO A 169 9.28 12.32 -28.98
CA PRO A 169 10.17 13.30 -29.59
C PRO A 169 11.65 12.91 -29.54
N ASN A 170 12.07 12.23 -28.47
CA ASN A 170 13.43 11.75 -28.29
C ASN A 170 13.47 10.21 -28.32
N GLN A 171 14.03 9.66 -29.38
CA GLN A 171 14.15 8.20 -29.57
C GLN A 171 15.20 7.54 -28.67
N ASN A 172 16.00 8.32 -27.93
CA ASN A 172 16.90 7.82 -26.89
C ASN A 172 16.22 7.66 -25.51
N SER A 173 14.95 8.03 -25.40
CA SER A 173 14.16 7.87 -24.16
C SER A 173 13.71 6.41 -24.01
N THR A 174 14.64 5.52 -23.67
CA THR A 174 14.35 4.11 -23.37
C THR A 174 13.43 3.96 -22.15
N ARG A 175 12.65 2.89 -22.12
CA ARG A 175 11.63 2.63 -21.10
C ARG A 175 11.98 1.42 -20.26
N ALA A 176 11.52 1.36 -19.02
CA ALA A 176 11.64 0.14 -18.21
C ALA A 176 10.95 -1.06 -18.89
N GLY A 177 11.37 -2.27 -18.54
CA GLY A 177 10.73 -3.51 -18.96
C GLY A 177 9.23 -3.53 -18.59
N VAL A 178 8.89 -3.01 -17.41
CA VAL A 178 7.51 -2.70 -17.00
C VAL A 178 7.47 -1.30 -16.39
N THR A 179 6.58 -0.44 -16.90
CA THR A 179 6.34 0.90 -16.35
C THR A 179 5.26 0.87 -15.26
N TYR A 180 5.16 1.90 -14.42
CA TYR A 180 4.13 1.89 -13.37
C TYR A 180 2.70 1.90 -13.92
N PRO A 181 2.37 2.57 -15.05
CA PRO A 181 1.04 2.45 -15.65
C PRO A 181 0.72 1.04 -16.11
N GLU A 182 1.70 0.32 -16.69
CA GLU A 182 1.53 -1.07 -17.12
C GLU A 182 1.32 -2.01 -15.92
N LYS A 183 2.07 -1.81 -14.83
CA LYS A 183 1.86 -2.56 -13.59
C LYS A 183 0.51 -2.23 -12.94
N LEU A 184 0.11 -0.96 -12.97
CA LEU A 184 -1.19 -0.51 -12.47
C LEU A 184 -2.33 -1.20 -13.23
N GLN A 185 -2.29 -1.20 -14.58
CA GLN A 185 -3.26 -1.91 -15.41
C GLN A 185 -3.34 -3.40 -15.02
N THR A 186 -2.18 -4.06 -14.87
CA THR A 186 -2.12 -5.48 -14.47
C THR A 186 -2.83 -5.74 -13.13
N ILE A 187 -2.62 -4.87 -12.13
CA ILE A 187 -3.27 -5.00 -10.82
C ILE A 187 -4.78 -4.74 -10.94
N MET A 188 -5.16 -3.72 -11.70
CA MET A 188 -6.57 -3.37 -11.89
C MET A 188 -7.33 -4.45 -12.66
N ASP A 189 -6.72 -5.11 -13.64
CA ASP A 189 -7.31 -6.25 -14.35
C ASP A 189 -7.51 -7.47 -13.43
N GLU A 190 -6.63 -7.65 -12.44
CA GLU A 190 -6.79 -8.72 -11.46
C GLU A 190 -7.95 -8.46 -10.48
N ILE A 191 -8.15 -7.19 -10.10
CA ILE A 191 -9.17 -6.80 -9.11
C ILE A 191 -10.54 -6.54 -9.77
N PHE A 192 -10.53 -5.92 -10.95
CA PHE A 192 -11.69 -5.48 -11.71
C PHE A 192 -11.57 -5.87 -13.19
N PRO A 193 -11.68 -7.17 -13.52
CA PRO A 193 -11.45 -7.65 -14.87
C PRO A 193 -12.27 -6.88 -15.92
N GLY A 194 -11.60 -6.18 -16.83
CA GLY A 194 -12.22 -5.45 -17.94
C GLY A 194 -12.95 -4.15 -17.57
N LEU A 195 -12.89 -3.68 -16.31
CA LEU A 195 -13.58 -2.46 -15.87
C LEU A 195 -12.67 -1.23 -15.80
N VAL A 196 -11.35 -1.38 -15.85
CA VAL A 196 -10.43 -0.24 -15.75
C VAL A 196 -9.55 -0.19 -16.99
N THR A 197 -9.54 0.95 -17.67
CA THR A 197 -8.59 1.24 -18.75
C THR A 197 -7.65 2.35 -18.34
N ILE A 198 -6.34 2.09 -18.37
CA ILE A 198 -5.30 3.09 -18.11
C ILE A 198 -4.81 3.68 -19.45
N GLU A 199 -5.01 4.98 -19.64
CA GLU A 199 -4.39 5.75 -20.73
C GLU A 199 -3.19 6.55 -20.22
N VAL A 200 -2.05 6.49 -20.92
CA VAL A 200 -0.84 7.23 -20.57
C VAL A 200 -0.74 8.50 -21.41
N ARG A 201 -0.62 9.65 -20.76
CA ARG A 201 -0.28 10.94 -21.41
C ARG A 201 1.01 11.48 -20.81
N ALA A 202 2.14 11.09 -21.39
CA ALA A 202 3.44 11.48 -20.87
C ALA A 202 4.54 11.58 -21.92
N ILE A 203 5.33 12.65 -21.82
CA ILE A 203 6.56 12.86 -22.58
C ILE A 203 7.70 13.16 -21.60
N PRO A 204 8.86 12.48 -21.71
CA PRO A 204 10.03 12.79 -20.90
C PRO A 204 10.46 14.25 -20.99
N GLY A 205 10.73 14.86 -19.83
CA GLY A 205 11.15 16.27 -19.73
C GLY A 205 10.01 17.30 -19.69
N GLU A 206 8.75 16.88 -19.80
CA GLU A 206 7.63 17.82 -19.73
C GLU A 206 7.50 18.51 -18.36
N THR A 207 7.25 19.82 -18.43
CA THR A 207 6.76 20.65 -17.33
C THR A 207 5.23 20.70 -17.34
N ALA A 208 4.60 21.20 -16.28
CA ALA A 208 3.15 21.39 -16.26
C ALA A 208 2.65 22.29 -17.40
N GLU A 209 3.41 23.33 -17.75
CA GLU A 209 3.11 24.23 -18.87
C GLU A 209 3.22 23.54 -20.23
N ALA A 210 4.26 22.73 -20.44
CA ALA A 210 4.41 21.97 -21.67
C ALA A 210 3.25 20.97 -21.86
N TYR A 211 2.90 20.26 -20.78
CA TYR A 211 1.76 19.34 -20.77
C TYR A 211 0.45 20.07 -21.13
N GLN A 212 0.18 21.23 -20.50
CA GLN A 212 -1.02 22.03 -20.76
C GLN A 212 -1.15 22.41 -22.25
N LYS A 213 -0.04 22.81 -22.89
CA LYS A 213 -0.01 23.23 -24.30
C LYS A 213 -0.16 22.06 -25.26
N ARG A 214 0.35 20.87 -24.91
CA ARG A 214 0.32 19.70 -25.79
C ARG A 214 -1.06 19.03 -25.78
N TRP A 215 -1.59 18.79 -24.59
CA TRP A 215 -2.80 17.99 -24.40
C TRP A 215 -4.00 18.92 -24.29
N THR A 216 -4.52 19.36 -25.44
CA THR A 216 -5.60 20.36 -25.54
C THR A 216 -7.00 19.74 -25.67
N THR A 217 -7.09 18.43 -25.86
CA THR A 217 -8.36 17.71 -26.02
C THR A 217 -8.63 16.77 -24.86
N SER A 218 -9.90 16.70 -24.47
CA SER A 218 -10.36 15.79 -23.43
C SER A 218 -10.01 14.34 -23.78
N ALA A 219 -9.55 13.59 -22.78
CA ALA A 219 -9.38 12.15 -22.88
C ALA A 219 -10.68 11.37 -22.68
N ASN A 220 -11.78 12.05 -22.32
CA ASN A 220 -13.00 11.44 -21.78
C ASN A 220 -12.66 10.49 -20.61
N ALA A 221 -11.85 10.96 -19.67
CA ALA A 221 -11.47 10.21 -18.48
C ALA A 221 -12.54 10.35 -17.39
N ASP A 222 -12.67 9.34 -16.54
CA ASP A 222 -13.39 9.46 -15.27
C ASP A 222 -12.46 9.97 -14.17
N ILE A 223 -11.18 9.59 -14.24
CA ILE A 223 -10.12 10.03 -13.30
C ILE A 223 -8.87 10.44 -14.08
N THR A 224 -8.28 11.58 -13.74
CA THR A 224 -6.94 11.97 -14.21
C THR A 224 -5.97 12.04 -13.03
N ILE A 225 -4.87 11.29 -13.11
CA ILE A 225 -3.80 11.27 -12.11
C ILE A 225 -2.59 12.04 -12.63
N PHE A 226 -2.28 13.19 -12.02
CA PHE A 226 -1.11 13.99 -12.39
C PHE A 226 0.15 13.56 -11.63
N CYS A 227 1.25 13.35 -12.35
CA CYS A 227 2.61 13.20 -11.83
C CYS A 227 3.53 14.17 -12.56
N LEU A 228 3.32 15.46 -12.29
CA LEU A 228 4.07 16.59 -12.86
C LEU A 228 4.75 17.39 -11.73
N GLY A 229 5.78 18.16 -12.07
CA GLY A 229 6.50 19.05 -11.15
C GLY A 229 7.99 18.74 -11.00
N THR A 230 8.45 17.58 -11.47
CA THR A 230 9.88 17.20 -11.45
C THR A 230 10.72 18.17 -12.28
N ASN A 231 10.30 18.41 -13.52
CA ASN A 231 11.02 19.29 -14.46
C ASN A 231 10.76 20.76 -14.14
N ASP A 232 9.58 21.10 -13.61
CA ASP A 232 9.26 22.45 -13.16
C ASP A 232 10.19 22.92 -12.04
N ALA A 233 10.59 22.02 -11.13
CA ALA A 233 11.57 22.33 -10.11
C ALA A 233 12.98 22.63 -10.65
N THR A 234 13.26 22.27 -11.91
CA THR A 234 14.55 22.52 -12.57
C THR A 234 14.48 23.71 -13.51
N TYR A 235 13.37 23.87 -14.25
CA TYR A 235 13.26 24.80 -15.38
C TYR A 235 12.15 25.85 -15.23
N GLY A 236 11.26 25.69 -14.26
CA GLY A 236 10.06 26.52 -14.08
C GLY A 236 10.18 27.56 -12.96
N GLY A 237 9.30 28.57 -13.02
CA GLY A 237 9.10 29.52 -11.92
C GLY A 237 7.92 29.10 -11.03
N MET A 238 8.07 29.16 -9.70
CA MET A 238 7.06 28.71 -8.74
C MET A 238 5.66 29.27 -8.98
N LYS A 239 5.54 30.59 -9.21
CA LYS A 239 4.24 31.24 -9.43
C LYS A 239 3.56 30.75 -10.73
N ALA A 240 4.33 30.64 -11.81
CA ALA A 240 3.82 30.15 -13.09
C ALA A 240 3.40 28.67 -12.99
N PHE A 241 4.20 27.87 -12.29
CA PHE A 241 3.90 26.46 -12.01
C PHE A 241 2.57 26.30 -11.26
N GLN A 242 2.39 26.97 -10.10
CA GLN A 242 1.16 26.87 -9.31
C GLN A 242 -0.08 27.29 -10.11
N ASN A 243 0.01 28.41 -10.84
CA ASN A 243 -1.09 28.90 -11.67
C ASN A 243 -1.44 27.90 -12.79
N THR A 244 -0.42 27.28 -13.39
CA THR A 244 -0.63 26.31 -14.46
C THR A 244 -1.23 25.01 -13.93
N TYR A 245 -0.73 24.52 -12.82
CA TYR A 245 -1.23 23.29 -12.19
C TYR A 245 -2.68 23.43 -11.75
N ARG A 246 -3.08 24.60 -11.20
CA ARG A 246 -4.48 24.90 -10.88
C ARG A 246 -5.36 24.83 -12.13
N LYS A 247 -4.92 25.45 -13.23
CA LYS A 247 -5.66 25.42 -14.50
C LYS A 247 -5.79 24.01 -15.07
N LEU A 248 -4.78 23.15 -14.86
CA LEU A 248 -4.87 21.74 -15.25
C LEU A 248 -5.95 21.01 -14.44
N ILE A 249 -5.98 21.17 -13.12
CA ILE A 249 -7.01 20.58 -12.26
C ILE A 249 -8.41 21.03 -12.72
N GLN A 250 -8.61 22.35 -12.84
CA GLN A 250 -9.87 22.92 -13.29
C GLN A 250 -10.31 22.36 -14.65
N ARG A 251 -9.39 22.28 -15.62
CA ARG A 251 -9.69 21.79 -16.96
C ARG A 251 -10.13 20.34 -16.97
N GLU A 252 -9.50 19.46 -16.20
CA GLU A 252 -9.91 18.05 -16.15
C GLU A 252 -11.31 17.91 -15.51
N ASN A 253 -11.63 18.73 -14.49
CA ASN A 253 -12.97 18.77 -13.90
C ASN A 253 -14.01 19.28 -14.91
N GLU A 254 -13.70 20.33 -15.68
CA GLU A 254 -14.55 20.83 -16.78
C GLU A 254 -14.73 19.79 -17.90
N TRP A 255 -13.77 18.87 -18.06
CA TRP A 255 -13.87 17.71 -18.95
C TRP A 255 -14.60 16.51 -18.34
N GLY A 256 -15.06 16.62 -17.09
CA GLY A 256 -15.83 15.59 -16.39
C GLY A 256 -14.99 14.52 -15.69
N ALA A 257 -13.69 14.75 -15.46
CA ALA A 257 -12.81 13.84 -14.75
C ALA A 257 -12.52 14.35 -13.34
N GLY A 258 -12.54 13.45 -12.35
CA GLY A 258 -12.02 13.77 -11.01
C GLY A 258 -10.48 13.68 -11.01
N VAL A 259 -9.81 14.61 -10.33
CA VAL A 259 -8.34 14.67 -10.33
C VAL A 259 -7.73 13.98 -9.12
N MET A 260 -6.61 13.30 -9.30
CA MET A 260 -5.71 12.91 -8.21
C MET A 260 -4.29 13.33 -8.53
N VAL A 261 -3.44 13.45 -7.51
CA VAL A 261 -2.07 13.91 -7.70
C VAL A 261 -1.06 12.94 -7.09
N MET A 262 0.03 12.69 -7.79
CA MET A 262 1.24 12.10 -7.25
C MET A 262 2.31 13.18 -7.14
N LEU A 263 2.81 13.41 -5.94
CA LEU A 263 3.95 14.30 -5.75
C LEU A 263 5.19 13.63 -6.34
N PRO A 264 6.08 14.34 -7.05
CA PRO A 264 7.36 13.80 -7.51
C PRO A 264 8.14 13.09 -6.38
N PRO A 265 8.87 11.98 -6.63
CA PRO A 265 9.67 11.30 -5.62
C PRO A 265 10.82 12.19 -5.10
N LYS A 266 11.45 11.79 -4.00
CA LYS A 266 12.67 12.48 -3.54
C LYS A 266 13.82 12.12 -4.49
N GLN A 267 14.60 13.12 -4.91
CA GLN A 267 15.88 12.85 -5.54
C GLN A 267 16.84 12.24 -4.52
N ARG A 268 17.65 11.30 -4.97
CA ARG A 268 18.63 10.60 -4.11
C ARG A 268 19.95 11.35 -3.94
N THR A 269 20.03 12.57 -4.49
CA THR A 269 21.19 13.46 -4.41
C THR A 269 20.76 14.86 -3.99
N THR A 270 21.71 15.70 -3.58
CA THR A 270 21.48 17.09 -3.18
C THR A 270 21.32 18.06 -4.35
N VAL A 271 21.26 17.58 -5.59
CA VAL A 271 21.42 18.40 -6.80
C VAL A 271 20.21 19.32 -7.05
N ASN A 272 18.98 18.92 -6.70
CA ASN A 272 17.81 19.80 -6.78
C ASN A 272 17.08 19.92 -5.44
N LEU A 273 17.63 20.75 -4.54
CA LEU A 273 16.98 21.13 -3.27
C LEU A 273 15.62 21.84 -3.49
N GLY A 274 15.40 22.43 -4.66
CA GLY A 274 14.17 23.13 -5.02
C GLY A 274 12.96 22.21 -5.15
N LEU A 275 13.15 20.93 -5.52
CA LEU A 275 12.05 19.97 -5.70
C LEU A 275 11.19 19.81 -4.44
N HIS A 276 11.78 19.93 -3.25
CA HIS A 276 11.03 19.87 -2.01
C HIS A 276 10.01 21.03 -1.89
N THR A 277 10.41 22.25 -2.24
CA THR A 277 9.55 23.43 -2.21
C THR A 277 8.40 23.31 -3.22
N PHE A 278 8.68 22.80 -4.43
CA PHE A 278 7.63 22.56 -5.43
C PHE A 278 6.63 21.50 -4.95
N ARG A 279 7.10 20.41 -4.34
CA ARG A 279 6.20 19.41 -3.74
C ARG A 279 5.28 20.01 -2.67
N LYS A 280 5.81 20.88 -1.80
CA LYS A 280 4.99 21.58 -0.79
C LYS A 280 3.98 22.54 -1.41
N ALA A 281 4.34 23.19 -2.52
CA ALA A 281 3.42 24.03 -3.28
C ALA A 281 2.28 23.21 -3.92
N ILE A 282 2.55 22.00 -4.41
CA ILE A 282 1.53 21.08 -4.92
C ILE A 282 0.60 20.63 -3.79
N VAL A 283 1.13 20.25 -2.62
CA VAL A 283 0.31 19.87 -1.44
C VAL A 283 -0.68 20.98 -1.10
N LYS A 284 -0.20 22.21 -0.94
CA LYS A 284 -1.07 23.36 -0.64
C LYS A 284 -2.15 23.57 -1.71
N LEU A 285 -1.79 23.41 -2.98
CA LEU A 285 -2.77 23.51 -4.07
C LEU A 285 -3.80 22.39 -4.02
N CYS A 286 -3.39 21.17 -3.68
CA CYS A 286 -4.27 20.03 -3.52
C CYS A 286 -5.27 20.26 -2.39
N ASP A 287 -4.81 20.76 -1.24
CA ASP A 287 -5.66 21.13 -0.10
C ASP A 287 -6.69 22.23 -0.50
N GLU A 288 -6.25 23.24 -1.26
CA GLU A 288 -7.11 24.32 -1.74
C GLU A 288 -8.16 23.86 -2.77
N CYS A 289 -7.91 22.76 -3.48
CA CYS A 289 -8.76 22.27 -4.56
C CYS A 289 -9.55 21.00 -4.18
N ASP A 290 -9.45 20.53 -2.93
CA ASP A 290 -9.98 19.23 -2.47
C ASP A 290 -9.52 18.05 -3.35
N VAL A 291 -8.24 18.07 -3.76
CA VAL A 291 -7.65 17.04 -4.60
C VAL A 291 -6.83 16.09 -3.73
N PRO A 292 -7.12 14.77 -3.75
CA PRO A 292 -6.31 13.81 -3.03
C PRO A 292 -4.91 13.68 -3.64
N TYR A 293 -3.90 13.48 -2.78
CA TYR A 293 -2.53 13.29 -3.23
C TYR A 293 -1.78 12.11 -2.57
N LEU A 294 -0.88 11.50 -3.35
CA LEU A 294 0.07 10.49 -2.91
C LEU A 294 1.48 11.08 -2.87
N ASP A 295 2.10 11.13 -1.70
CA ASP A 295 3.46 11.63 -1.54
C ASP A 295 4.48 10.54 -1.88
N LEU A 296 4.97 10.52 -3.14
CA LEU A 296 5.99 9.56 -3.54
C LEU A 296 7.32 9.71 -2.81
N GLY A 297 7.61 10.85 -2.20
CA GLY A 297 8.80 10.99 -1.34
C GLY A 297 8.68 10.29 0.00
N ILE A 298 7.47 10.07 0.51
CA ILE A 298 7.23 9.19 1.65
C ILE A 298 7.21 7.75 1.13
N GLU A 299 6.38 7.46 0.13
CA GLU A 299 6.17 6.11 -0.39
C GLU A 299 7.44 5.44 -0.93
N THR A 300 8.40 6.18 -1.46
CA THR A 300 9.66 5.63 -2.01
C THR A 300 10.83 5.67 -1.02
N SER A 301 10.60 6.14 0.22
CA SER A 301 11.64 6.17 1.24
C SER A 301 12.14 4.76 1.57
N ASN A 302 13.46 4.58 1.70
CA ASN A 302 14.12 3.27 1.88
C ASN A 302 13.96 2.27 0.73
N LEU A 303 13.55 2.70 -0.47
CA LEU A 303 13.74 1.85 -1.64
C LEU A 303 15.24 1.59 -1.84
N PRO A 304 15.64 0.32 -1.99
CA PRO A 304 17.04 -0.03 -2.24
C PRO A 304 17.58 0.58 -3.54
N ALA A 305 18.90 0.75 -3.62
CA ALA A 305 19.52 1.43 -4.76
C ALA A 305 19.26 0.73 -6.10
N ASN A 306 19.09 -0.59 -6.09
CA ASN A 306 18.82 -1.41 -7.28
C ASN A 306 17.35 -1.33 -7.77
N TYR A 307 16.52 -0.43 -7.23
CA TYR A 307 15.18 -0.10 -7.77
C TYR A 307 15.21 1.10 -8.71
N TYR A 308 16.36 1.77 -8.80
CA TYR A 308 16.51 3.00 -9.55
C TYR A 308 17.34 2.77 -10.81
N SER A 309 16.95 3.44 -11.89
CA SER A 309 17.77 3.59 -13.09
C SER A 309 18.83 4.66 -12.88
N ASP A 310 18.46 5.77 -12.21
CA ASP A 310 19.35 6.89 -11.89
C ASP A 310 18.97 7.54 -10.54
N ASN A 311 19.17 8.85 -10.37
CA ASN A 311 18.87 9.55 -9.11
C ASN A 311 17.39 9.90 -8.91
N ILE A 312 16.53 9.71 -9.91
CA ILE A 312 15.10 10.06 -9.87
C ILE A 312 14.21 9.02 -10.56
N HIS A 313 14.66 8.44 -11.67
CA HIS A 313 13.93 7.45 -12.45
C HIS A 313 14.13 6.04 -11.90
N PHE A 314 13.10 5.24 -12.06
CA PHE A 314 13.07 3.86 -11.58
C PHE A 314 13.46 2.88 -12.67
N ASN A 315 13.82 1.67 -12.28
CA ASN A 315 13.83 0.54 -13.21
C ASN A 315 12.54 -0.27 -13.09
N THR A 316 12.45 -1.41 -13.78
CA THR A 316 11.29 -2.31 -13.71
C THR A 316 10.85 -2.65 -12.29
N LYS A 317 11.79 -2.85 -11.35
CA LYS A 317 11.45 -3.14 -9.93
C LYS A 317 10.82 -1.92 -9.26
N GLY A 318 11.43 -0.75 -9.42
CA GLY A 318 10.91 0.50 -8.85
C GLY A 318 9.59 0.95 -9.46
N TYR A 319 9.42 0.80 -10.77
CA TYR A 319 8.14 1.08 -11.43
C TYR A 319 7.06 0.07 -11.08
N SER A 320 7.41 -1.21 -10.86
CA SER A 320 6.44 -2.18 -10.35
C SER A 320 5.98 -1.83 -8.94
N PHE A 321 6.90 -1.41 -8.06
CA PHE A 321 6.57 -0.91 -6.73
C PHE A 321 5.66 0.33 -6.80
N LEU A 322 6.01 1.30 -7.66
CA LEU A 322 5.20 2.50 -7.85
C LEU A 322 3.79 2.15 -8.33
N GLY A 323 3.64 1.23 -9.29
CA GLY A 323 2.34 0.79 -9.78
C GLY A 323 1.46 0.20 -8.68
N ALA A 324 2.05 -0.57 -7.75
CA ALA A 324 1.37 -1.05 -6.56
C ALA A 324 0.92 0.09 -5.62
N LYS A 325 1.75 1.11 -5.41
CA LYS A 325 1.36 2.28 -4.59
C LYS A 325 0.23 3.09 -5.22
N VAL A 326 0.24 3.28 -6.54
CA VAL A 326 -0.88 3.94 -7.23
C VAL A 326 -2.15 3.11 -7.15
N ALA A 327 -2.04 1.77 -7.26
CA ALA A 327 -3.18 0.89 -7.08
C ALA A 327 -3.76 1.00 -5.67
N ASN A 328 -2.93 0.99 -4.62
CA ASN A 328 -3.38 1.23 -3.24
C ASN A 328 -4.11 2.57 -3.10
N PHE A 329 -3.58 3.62 -3.71
CA PHE A 329 -4.16 4.97 -3.66
C PHE A 329 -5.55 5.05 -4.33
N ILE A 330 -5.74 4.36 -5.45
CA ILE A 330 -7.06 4.23 -6.10
C ILE A 330 -8.01 3.38 -5.24
N LEU A 331 -7.52 2.24 -4.72
CA LEU A 331 -8.36 1.33 -3.94
C LEU A 331 -8.84 1.96 -2.63
N SER A 332 -8.07 2.89 -2.06
CA SER A 332 -8.42 3.67 -0.87
C SER A 332 -9.18 4.98 -1.17
N TYR A 333 -9.83 5.08 -2.33
CA TYR A 333 -10.60 6.26 -2.75
C TYR A 333 -9.79 7.57 -2.75
N GLY A 334 -8.49 7.52 -3.08
CA GLY A 334 -7.63 8.70 -2.96
C GLY A 334 -7.33 9.11 -1.51
N LYS A 335 -7.44 8.19 -0.55
CA LYS A 335 -7.36 8.42 0.91
C LYS A 335 -8.58 9.10 1.53
N LEU A 336 -9.71 9.20 0.81
CA LEU A 336 -10.96 9.68 1.39
C LEU A 336 -11.47 8.76 2.50
N GLU A 337 -11.23 7.46 2.37
CA GLU A 337 -11.64 6.42 3.31
C GLU A 337 -10.46 5.47 3.55
N VAL A 338 -9.52 5.87 4.41
CA VAL A 338 -8.40 5.00 4.80
C VAL A 338 -8.26 4.92 6.32
N ASN A 339 -8.22 3.69 6.82
CA ASN A 339 -7.89 3.44 8.21
C ASN A 339 -6.41 3.74 8.46
N GLN A 340 -6.13 4.58 9.46
CA GLN A 340 -4.78 4.94 9.87
C GLN A 340 -4.33 4.09 11.06
N LEU A 341 -3.22 3.37 10.92
CA LEU A 341 -2.83 2.30 11.84
C LEU A 341 -1.37 2.40 12.26
N SER A 342 -1.11 2.15 13.53
CA SER A 342 0.23 1.84 14.07
C SER A 342 0.15 0.73 15.12
N ASN A 343 -1.02 0.61 15.76
CA ASN A 343 -1.44 -0.46 16.65
C ASN A 343 -2.97 -0.59 16.53
N GLY A 344 -3.53 -1.79 16.72
CA GLY A 344 -4.98 -2.00 16.72
C GLY A 344 -5.43 -3.11 15.78
N VAL A 345 -6.73 -3.12 15.47
CA VAL A 345 -7.37 -4.18 14.67
C VAL A 345 -8.15 -3.54 13.53
N LEU A 346 -7.98 -4.07 12.31
CA LEU A 346 -8.92 -3.91 11.21
C LEU A 346 -9.85 -5.11 11.19
N SER A 347 -11.07 -4.92 11.66
CA SER A 347 -12.08 -5.99 11.65
C SER A 347 -12.69 -6.15 10.25
N VAL A 348 -13.32 -7.29 9.97
CA VAL A 348 -14.21 -7.44 8.80
C VAL A 348 -15.39 -6.45 8.77
N ARG A 349 -15.67 -5.81 9.90
CA ARG A 349 -16.59 -4.67 10.04
C ARG A 349 -16.10 -3.41 9.33
N ASP A 350 -14.79 -3.21 9.24
CA ASP A 350 -14.19 -2.01 8.65
C ASP A 350 -14.22 -2.14 7.11
N ILE A 351 -15.44 -2.22 6.57
CA ILE A 351 -15.76 -2.50 5.16
C ILE A 351 -15.16 -1.48 4.21
N ASP A 352 -14.94 -0.25 4.69
CA ASP A 352 -14.46 0.88 3.90
C ASP A 352 -13.04 0.64 3.32
N GLY A 353 -12.27 -0.29 3.92
CA GLY A 353 -10.96 -0.71 3.42
C GLY A 353 -10.95 -2.07 2.70
N LEU A 354 -12.07 -2.81 2.64
CA LEU A 354 -12.14 -4.17 2.14
C LEU A 354 -12.58 -4.24 0.68
N THR A 355 -11.76 -4.89 -0.15
CA THR A 355 -12.11 -5.26 -1.53
C THR A 355 -12.18 -6.78 -1.67
N VAL A 356 -13.37 -7.30 -1.97
CA VAL A 356 -13.54 -8.71 -2.37
C VAL A 356 -13.18 -8.84 -3.85
N VAL A 357 -12.11 -9.58 -4.15
CA VAL A 357 -11.69 -9.85 -5.54
C VAL A 357 -12.43 -11.08 -6.07
N SER A 358 -12.44 -12.17 -5.30
CA SER A 358 -13.12 -13.41 -5.68
C SER A 358 -13.35 -14.31 -4.46
N GLY A 359 -14.35 -15.19 -4.55
CA GLY A 359 -14.50 -16.34 -3.64
C GLY A 359 -14.58 -15.99 -2.15
N ALA A 360 -15.20 -14.86 -1.78
CA ALA A 360 -15.36 -14.48 -0.39
C ALA A 360 -16.79 -13.97 -0.11
N ASN A 361 -17.40 -14.39 1.01
CA ASN A 361 -18.76 -13.99 1.39
C ASN A 361 -18.87 -13.77 2.89
N TYR A 362 -19.75 -12.86 3.32
CA TYR A 362 -20.04 -12.67 4.74
C TYR A 362 -20.83 -13.84 5.32
N ALA A 363 -20.52 -14.21 6.57
CA ALA A 363 -21.26 -15.15 7.38
C ALA A 363 -21.49 -14.58 8.78
N TYR A 364 -22.55 -15.05 9.43
CA TYR A 364 -22.99 -14.56 10.74
C TYR A 364 -23.25 -15.72 11.69
N ASP A 365 -22.56 -15.75 12.83
CA ASP A 365 -22.68 -16.82 13.82
C ASP A 365 -22.46 -16.31 15.25
N THR A 366 -23.11 -16.94 16.24
CA THR A 366 -22.95 -16.63 17.66
C THR A 366 -21.55 -16.94 18.21
N SER A 367 -20.78 -17.75 17.49
CA SER A 367 -19.42 -18.14 17.86
C SER A 367 -18.32 -17.24 17.30
N TYR A 368 -18.65 -16.30 16.41
CA TYR A 368 -17.66 -15.40 15.83
C TYR A 368 -17.24 -14.32 16.85
N PRO A 369 -15.93 -14.04 17.00
CA PRO A 369 -15.41 -13.16 18.04
C PRO A 369 -15.60 -11.66 17.74
N THR A 370 -16.16 -11.34 16.58
CA THR A 370 -16.46 -9.97 16.15
C THR A 370 -17.82 -9.52 16.70
N PRO A 371 -18.04 -8.20 16.87
CA PRO A 371 -19.35 -7.67 17.27
C PRO A 371 -20.46 -8.00 16.27
N ASP A 372 -21.71 -7.92 16.73
CA ASP A 372 -22.86 -8.00 15.84
C ASP A 372 -23.01 -6.73 14.99
N GLU A 373 -23.48 -6.90 13.75
CA GLU A 373 -23.74 -5.79 12.83
C GLU A 373 -25.12 -5.86 12.19
N THR A 374 -25.40 -6.97 11.50
CA THR A 374 -26.66 -7.16 10.78
C THR A 374 -27.67 -7.98 11.57
N THR A 375 -27.18 -8.93 12.38
CA THR A 375 -28.01 -9.88 13.12
C THR A 375 -27.64 -9.84 14.59
N SER A 376 -28.59 -9.40 15.43
CA SER A 376 -28.36 -9.25 16.88
C SER A 376 -27.81 -10.52 17.52
N GLY A 377 -26.74 -10.37 18.30
CA GLY A 377 -26.07 -11.46 19.02
C GLY A 377 -25.23 -12.40 18.15
N LYS A 378 -25.00 -12.09 16.87
CA LYS A 378 -24.14 -12.88 15.97
C LYS A 378 -23.01 -12.03 15.43
N GLY A 379 -21.77 -12.45 15.69
CA GLY A 379 -20.59 -11.85 15.08
C GLY A 379 -20.54 -12.09 13.57
N VAL A 380 -19.66 -11.37 12.90
CA VAL A 380 -19.44 -11.37 11.45
C VAL A 380 -18.08 -11.98 11.10
N ALA A 381 -18.04 -12.84 10.09
CA ALA A 381 -16.80 -13.33 9.50
C ALA A 381 -16.86 -13.26 7.97
N LEU A 382 -15.70 -13.17 7.33
CA LEU A 382 -15.59 -13.37 5.89
C LEU A 382 -15.16 -14.81 5.61
N ILE A 383 -16.01 -15.57 4.94
CA ILE A 383 -15.70 -16.93 4.49
C ILE A 383 -14.97 -16.84 3.16
N ILE A 384 -13.67 -17.12 3.17
CA ILE A 384 -12.82 -17.14 1.98
C ILE A 384 -12.72 -18.58 1.49
N SER A 385 -13.36 -18.87 0.36
CA SER A 385 -13.34 -20.18 -0.29
C SER A 385 -11.98 -20.49 -0.92
N PRO A 386 -11.68 -21.76 -1.25
CA PRO A 386 -10.46 -22.14 -1.98
C PRO A 386 -10.26 -21.29 -3.24
N GLY A 387 -9.08 -20.69 -3.38
CA GLY A 387 -8.76 -19.73 -4.46
C GLY A 387 -9.33 -18.32 -4.26
N GLY A 388 -10.14 -18.10 -3.23
CA GLY A 388 -10.71 -16.81 -2.88
C GLY A 388 -9.65 -15.81 -2.43
N LYS A 389 -9.90 -14.53 -2.73
CA LYS A 389 -8.95 -13.44 -2.55
C LYS A 389 -9.70 -12.18 -2.12
N VAL A 390 -9.18 -11.55 -1.07
CA VAL A 390 -9.59 -10.22 -0.63
C VAL A 390 -8.40 -9.31 -0.38
N ILE A 391 -8.62 -8.00 -0.39
CA ILE A 391 -7.59 -6.99 -0.20
C ILE A 391 -8.07 -5.99 0.85
N TYR A 392 -7.24 -5.72 1.85
CA TYR A 392 -7.41 -4.60 2.75
C TYR A 392 -6.46 -3.47 2.37
N THR A 393 -6.97 -2.24 2.25
CA THR A 393 -6.16 -1.03 2.12
C THR A 393 -6.17 -0.21 3.40
N PHE A 394 -5.01 0.31 3.78
CA PHE A 394 -4.84 1.10 5.00
C PHE A 394 -3.61 2.00 4.89
N GLU A 395 -3.46 2.96 5.81
CA GLU A 395 -2.29 3.81 5.94
C GLU A 395 -1.58 3.51 7.25
N THR A 396 -0.28 3.22 7.22
CA THR A 396 0.52 3.08 8.44
C THR A 396 1.11 4.43 8.84
N LEU A 397 0.99 4.80 10.12
CA LEU A 397 1.52 6.07 10.64
C LEU A 397 2.99 5.96 11.08
N GLU A 398 3.44 4.75 11.36
CA GLU A 398 4.79 4.42 11.84
C GLU A 398 5.52 3.47 10.89
N ASP A 399 6.85 3.50 10.95
CA ASP A 399 7.69 2.54 10.25
C ASP A 399 7.75 1.21 11.02
N ASN A 400 8.07 0.12 10.33
CA ASN A 400 8.25 -1.22 10.92
C ASN A 400 7.02 -1.69 11.73
N VAL A 401 5.82 -1.59 11.16
CA VAL A 401 4.59 -2.17 11.71
C VAL A 401 4.51 -3.65 11.30
N VAL A 402 4.01 -4.51 12.17
CA VAL A 402 3.68 -5.90 11.83
C VAL A 402 2.18 -6.05 11.65
N SER A 403 1.79 -6.93 10.73
CA SER A 403 0.40 -7.33 10.52
C SER A 403 0.25 -8.84 10.64
N TYR A 404 -0.84 -9.27 11.26
CA TYR A 404 -1.16 -10.67 11.50
C TYR A 404 -2.64 -10.94 11.23
N PRO A 405 -3.01 -12.08 10.63
CA PRO A 405 -4.42 -12.37 10.39
C PRO A 405 -5.09 -12.78 11.69
N ASN A 406 -6.34 -12.38 11.89
CA ASN A 406 -7.23 -13.03 12.85
C ASN A 406 -8.18 -13.92 12.07
N SER A 407 -8.00 -15.24 12.18
CA SER A 407 -8.67 -16.21 11.31
C SER A 407 -8.82 -17.57 11.95
N TYR A 408 -9.91 -18.25 11.60
CA TYR A 408 -10.14 -19.67 11.83
C TYR A 408 -9.74 -20.47 10.59
N LEU A 409 -8.70 -21.31 10.71
CA LEU A 409 -8.14 -22.09 9.59
C LEU A 409 -8.63 -23.55 9.54
N GLY A 410 -9.84 -23.84 10.02
CA GLY A 410 -10.39 -25.21 9.93
C GLY A 410 -9.73 -26.22 10.87
N LYS A 411 -10.07 -27.49 10.69
CA LYS A 411 -9.56 -28.63 11.48
C LYS A 411 -8.65 -29.57 10.70
N SER A 412 -8.64 -29.49 9.37
CA SER A 412 -7.78 -30.33 8.54
C SER A 412 -6.42 -29.67 8.34
N ASN A 413 -5.39 -30.45 8.03
CA ASN A 413 -4.05 -29.94 7.76
C ASN A 413 -3.90 -29.36 6.33
N THR A 414 -4.98 -28.83 5.73
CA THR A 414 -5.03 -28.40 4.33
C THR A 414 -5.43 -26.94 4.10
N ALA A 415 -5.74 -26.19 5.15
CA ALA A 415 -5.99 -24.76 5.02
C ALA A 415 -4.67 -23.99 4.89
N ILE A 416 -4.61 -23.10 3.90
CA ILE A 416 -3.44 -22.28 3.61
C ILE A 416 -3.87 -20.85 3.36
N LEU A 417 -3.57 -19.96 4.29
CA LEU A 417 -3.79 -18.53 4.17
C LEU A 417 -2.49 -17.83 3.77
N LYS A 418 -2.47 -17.19 2.61
CA LYS A 418 -1.34 -16.37 2.17
C LYS A 418 -1.69 -14.90 2.33
N MET A 419 -0.84 -14.15 3.02
CA MET A 419 -0.88 -12.70 3.06
C MET A 419 0.23 -12.14 2.16
N SER A 420 -0.07 -11.11 1.36
CA SER A 420 0.92 -10.43 0.50
C SER A 420 0.77 -8.92 0.61
N LEU A 421 1.85 -8.25 0.99
CA LEU A 421 1.95 -6.80 1.08
C LEU A 421 2.05 -6.19 -0.32
N ASP A 422 1.27 -5.14 -0.58
CA ASP A 422 1.37 -4.31 -1.79
C ASP A 422 1.38 -5.15 -3.10
N PHE A 423 0.46 -6.11 -3.19
CA PHE A 423 0.34 -7.05 -4.34
C PHE A 423 1.59 -7.90 -4.59
N GLY A 424 2.39 -8.16 -3.55
CA GLY A 424 3.57 -9.00 -3.63
C GLY A 424 4.72 -8.35 -4.41
N VAL A 425 4.76 -7.02 -4.52
CA VAL A 425 5.97 -6.32 -5.00
C VAL A 425 7.06 -6.41 -3.94
N LEU A 426 8.32 -6.58 -4.36
CA LEU A 426 9.45 -6.76 -3.45
C LEU A 426 9.56 -5.57 -2.48
N GLY A 427 9.64 -5.89 -1.18
CA GLY A 427 9.51 -4.93 -0.07
C GLY A 427 10.66 -3.93 0.07
N GLN A 428 10.36 -2.82 0.72
CA GLN A 428 11.34 -1.81 1.13
C GLN A 428 12.25 -2.33 2.24
N SER A 429 13.43 -1.71 2.39
CA SER A 429 14.30 -1.98 3.54
C SER A 429 13.73 -1.40 4.83
N THR A 430 14.00 -2.06 5.96
CA THR A 430 13.67 -1.58 7.32
C THR A 430 14.02 -0.12 7.54
N SER A 431 13.20 0.61 8.29
CA SER A 431 13.59 1.91 8.83
C SER A 431 14.58 1.76 9.98
N THR A 432 15.66 2.56 9.95
CA THR A 432 16.76 2.52 10.93
C THR A 432 16.39 3.13 12.29
N SER A 433 15.18 3.68 12.45
CA SER A 433 14.75 4.39 13.66
C SER A 433 14.79 3.52 14.92
N THR A 434 14.73 2.20 14.81
CA THR A 434 14.77 1.25 15.95
C THR A 434 16.12 0.53 16.12
N GLN A 435 17.14 0.86 15.31
CA GLN A 435 18.39 0.09 15.19
C GLN A 435 19.69 0.89 15.39
N PHE A 436 19.64 2.06 16.05
CA PHE A 436 20.88 2.71 16.49
C PHE A 436 21.63 1.79 17.48
N GLY A 437 22.68 1.11 17.01
CA GLY A 437 23.53 0.22 17.81
C GLY A 437 23.52 -1.26 17.41
N SER A 438 22.58 -1.72 16.57
CA SER A 438 22.65 -3.04 15.94
C SER A 438 23.39 -2.95 14.60
N LYS A 439 24.21 -3.94 14.23
CA LYS A 439 24.90 -3.97 12.94
C LYS A 439 23.89 -3.65 11.82
N GLN A 440 24.18 -2.62 11.01
CA GLN A 440 23.45 -2.32 9.77
C GLN A 440 23.41 -3.59 8.93
N SER A 441 22.33 -4.35 9.04
CA SER A 441 21.98 -5.33 8.05
C SER A 441 20.79 -4.75 7.32
N SER A 442 20.95 -4.59 6.02
CA SER A 442 19.90 -4.35 5.05
C SER A 442 18.90 -5.51 5.11
N LEU A 443 18.13 -5.60 6.19
CA LEU A 443 17.08 -6.59 6.36
C LEU A 443 15.94 -6.17 5.43
N THR A 444 15.86 -6.85 4.30
CA THR A 444 14.67 -6.86 3.46
C THR A 444 13.76 -7.93 4.05
N PHE A 445 12.52 -7.55 4.39
CA PHE A 445 11.52 -8.53 4.80
C PHE A 445 10.85 -9.12 3.58
N ASP A 446 10.41 -10.37 3.72
CA ASP A 446 9.53 -10.97 2.74
C ASP A 446 8.23 -10.16 2.64
N ASN A 447 7.80 -9.95 1.40
CA ASN A 447 6.58 -9.23 1.08
C ASN A 447 5.34 -10.11 1.17
N SER A 448 5.49 -11.36 1.57
CA SER A 448 4.40 -12.29 1.76
C SER A 448 4.73 -13.28 2.86
N VAL A 449 3.69 -13.77 3.50
CA VAL A 449 3.76 -14.74 4.57
C VAL A 449 2.64 -15.76 4.37
N THR A 450 2.90 -17.02 4.70
CA THR A 450 1.93 -18.10 4.53
C THR A 450 1.69 -18.78 5.86
N TYR A 451 0.42 -18.89 6.23
CA TYR A 451 -0.05 -19.59 7.41
C TYR A 451 -0.68 -20.91 6.98
N THR A 452 -0.16 -22.00 7.53
CA THR A 452 -0.66 -23.35 7.28
C THR A 452 -1.07 -23.98 8.59
N THR A 453 -2.16 -24.73 8.58
CA THR A 453 -2.48 -25.70 9.63
C THR A 453 -1.29 -26.69 9.79
N PRO A 454 -0.69 -26.84 10.99
CA PRO A 454 0.46 -27.71 11.23
C PRO A 454 0.25 -29.15 10.72
N ARG A 455 1.24 -29.70 10.02
CA ARG A 455 1.08 -30.96 9.29
C ARG A 455 1.03 -32.22 10.17
N ASN A 456 1.56 -32.20 11.40
CA ASN A 456 1.78 -33.42 12.20
C ASN A 456 2.04 -33.11 13.69
N GLY A 457 1.04 -32.80 14.51
CA GLY A 457 1.11 -32.98 15.98
C GLY A 457 2.30 -32.41 16.78
N ASN A 458 3.18 -31.63 16.17
CA ASN A 458 4.33 -31.01 16.79
C ASN A 458 3.95 -29.58 17.13
N PHE A 459 3.81 -29.38 18.43
CA PHE A 459 3.51 -28.13 19.09
C PHE A 459 4.54 -27.06 18.69
N TYR A 460 4.09 -26.06 17.94
CA TYR A 460 4.45 -24.68 18.23
C TYR A 460 3.29 -24.14 19.07
N ASN A 461 3.56 -23.24 20.03
CA ASN A 461 2.56 -22.67 20.95
C ASN A 461 1.50 -21.83 20.20
N ILE A 462 0.65 -22.50 19.42
CA ILE A 462 -0.73 -22.11 19.18
C ILE A 462 -1.46 -22.69 20.39
N TYR A 463 -1.55 -21.91 21.47
CA TYR A 463 -2.48 -22.26 22.52
C TYR A 463 -3.87 -22.26 21.90
N TYR A 464 -4.55 -23.40 22.08
CA TYR A 464 -5.93 -23.70 21.70
C TYR A 464 -6.14 -24.26 20.29
N GLN A 465 -6.09 -25.60 20.22
CA GLN A 465 -7.33 -26.28 19.88
C GLN A 465 -8.41 -25.74 20.83
N THR A 466 -9.46 -25.11 20.33
CA THR A 466 -10.73 -25.11 21.08
C THR A 466 -11.09 -26.55 21.42
N TYR A 467 -12.07 -26.80 22.29
CA TYR A 467 -12.60 -28.15 22.58
C TYR A 467 -12.96 -28.98 21.29
N TYR A 468 -12.89 -28.35 20.11
CA TYR A 468 -13.15 -28.85 18.78
C TYR A 468 -11.95 -28.98 17.81
N GLY A 469 -10.69 -28.66 18.17
CA GLY A 469 -9.55 -28.95 17.29
C GLY A 469 -9.21 -27.89 16.22
N ALA A 470 -9.51 -26.63 16.46
CA ALA A 470 -9.35 -25.54 15.48
C ALA A 470 -8.10 -24.66 15.68
N PHE A 471 -7.59 -24.05 14.61
CA PHE A 471 -6.48 -23.08 14.65
C PHE A 471 -6.99 -21.64 14.54
N ILE A 472 -6.70 -20.82 15.54
CA ILE A 472 -6.96 -19.38 15.56
C ILE A 472 -5.61 -18.65 15.52
N THR A 473 -5.50 -17.62 14.69
CA THR A 473 -4.33 -16.73 14.64
C THR A 473 -4.61 -15.45 15.42
N GLU A 474 -3.74 -15.07 16.36
CA GLU A 474 -3.84 -13.84 17.17
C GLU A 474 -2.43 -13.27 17.40
N LEU A 475 -2.23 -11.95 17.21
CA LEU A 475 -0.92 -11.31 17.31
C LEU A 475 -0.38 -11.28 18.75
N GLY A 476 -1.27 -11.22 19.75
CA GLY A 476 -0.92 -11.26 21.17
C GLY A 476 -0.21 -12.55 21.61
N GLN A 477 -0.31 -13.62 20.81
CA GLN A 477 0.26 -14.93 21.12
C GLN A 477 1.64 -15.16 20.48
N VAL A 478 2.11 -14.24 19.63
CA VAL A 478 3.41 -14.40 18.97
C VAL A 478 4.52 -14.38 20.02
N SER A 479 5.23 -15.50 20.13
CA SER A 479 6.14 -15.81 21.24
C SER A 479 7.60 -15.96 20.81
N SER A 480 7.85 -16.11 19.51
CA SER A 480 9.19 -16.29 18.93
C SER A 480 9.42 -15.39 17.72
N GLU A 481 10.68 -15.00 17.49
CA GLU A 481 11.10 -14.26 16.29
C GLU A 481 11.05 -15.12 15.01
N SER A 482 10.96 -16.44 15.17
CA SER A 482 10.82 -17.39 14.05
C SER A 482 9.38 -17.53 13.56
N GLU A 483 8.39 -17.01 14.31
CA GLU A 483 7.00 -17.10 13.91
C GLU A 483 6.71 -16.19 12.70
N PRO A 484 5.93 -16.67 11.72
CA PRO A 484 5.70 -15.96 10.48
C PRO A 484 4.79 -14.74 10.71
N VAL A 485 5.34 -13.53 10.61
CA VAL A 485 4.58 -12.25 10.66
C VAL A 485 4.82 -11.44 9.39
N LEU A 486 3.78 -10.75 8.89
CA LEU A 486 3.95 -9.83 7.77
C LEU A 486 4.51 -8.51 8.28
N VAL A 487 5.72 -8.13 7.86
CA VAL A 487 6.32 -6.86 8.26
C VAL A 487 6.09 -5.80 7.20
N ILE A 488 5.56 -4.66 7.64
CA ILE A 488 5.34 -3.44 6.86
C ILE A 488 6.49 -2.48 7.18
N PRO A 489 7.51 -2.36 6.31
CA PRO A 489 8.77 -1.71 6.67
C PRO A 489 8.67 -0.21 6.89
N ARG A 490 7.62 0.42 6.33
CA ARG A 490 7.50 1.87 6.24
C ARG A 490 6.09 2.35 6.56
N LYS A 491 6.02 3.61 6.98
CA LYS A 491 4.78 4.37 7.02
C LYS A 491 4.33 4.76 5.61
N GLY A 492 3.02 4.92 5.43
CA GLY A 492 2.41 5.32 4.16
C GLY A 492 1.28 4.40 3.76
N MET A 493 0.89 4.45 2.49
CA MET A 493 -0.24 3.68 1.97
C MET A 493 0.14 2.24 1.64
N HIS A 494 -0.60 1.29 2.21
CA HIS A 494 -0.38 -0.13 2.00
C HIS A 494 -1.65 -0.89 1.67
N SER A 495 -1.46 -2.06 1.09
CA SER A 495 -2.49 -3.09 1.06
C SER A 495 -1.96 -4.43 1.53
N VAL A 496 -2.85 -5.23 2.10
CA VAL A 496 -2.61 -6.64 2.35
C VAL A 496 -3.63 -7.44 1.57
N THR A 497 -3.13 -8.22 0.62
CA THR A 497 -3.89 -9.26 -0.05
C THR A 497 -3.96 -10.49 0.86
N ILE A 498 -5.15 -10.95 1.19
CA ILE A 498 -5.40 -12.22 1.86
C ILE A 498 -5.96 -13.20 0.82
N GLN A 499 -5.29 -14.33 0.65
CA GLN A 499 -5.66 -15.35 -0.32
C GLN A 499 -5.74 -16.73 0.35
N ASN A 500 -6.82 -17.45 0.09
CA ASN A 500 -6.91 -18.85 0.43
C ASN A 500 -6.31 -19.69 -0.71
N THR A 501 -5.14 -20.28 -0.45
CA THR A 501 -4.44 -21.16 -1.40
C THR A 501 -4.56 -22.64 -1.03
N GLY A 502 -5.34 -22.94 0.02
CA GLY A 502 -5.65 -24.29 0.46
C GLY A 502 -6.90 -24.85 -0.21
N THR A 503 -7.42 -25.95 0.34
CA THR A 503 -8.59 -26.67 -0.19
C THR A 503 -9.85 -26.52 0.66
N GLU A 504 -9.77 -25.85 1.81
CA GLU A 504 -10.89 -25.63 2.72
C GLU A 504 -11.25 -24.17 2.85
N ASN A 505 -12.50 -23.88 3.23
CA ASN A 505 -12.92 -22.51 3.54
C ASN A 505 -12.17 -21.98 4.78
N ILE A 506 -11.79 -20.71 4.75
CA ILE A 506 -11.19 -19.99 5.88
C ILE A 506 -12.21 -19.00 6.40
N GLN A 507 -12.40 -18.92 7.72
CA GLN A 507 -13.19 -17.84 8.32
C GLN A 507 -12.21 -16.76 8.76
N PHE A 508 -12.30 -15.60 8.13
CA PHE A 508 -11.42 -14.47 8.37
C PHE A 508 -12.17 -13.42 9.18
N PHE A 509 -11.57 -12.92 10.25
CA PHE A 509 -12.18 -11.96 11.19
C PHE A 509 -11.55 -10.57 11.10
N GLY A 510 -10.33 -10.46 10.60
CA GLY A 510 -9.64 -9.18 10.46
C GLY A 510 -8.12 -9.29 10.41
N LEU A 511 -7.46 -8.14 10.46
CA LEU A 511 -6.02 -7.99 10.60
C LEU A 511 -5.70 -7.28 11.91
N GLU A 512 -4.69 -7.77 12.62
CA GLU A 512 -4.13 -7.13 13.81
C GLU A 512 -2.82 -6.45 13.46
N PHE A 513 -2.57 -5.31 14.09
CA PHE A 513 -1.40 -4.47 13.85
C PHE A 513 -0.73 -4.12 15.17
N MET A 514 0.60 -4.12 15.14
CA MET A 514 1.43 -3.69 16.26
C MET A 514 2.76 -3.15 15.73
N THR A 515 3.43 -2.26 16.44
CA THR A 515 4.80 -1.89 16.08
C THR A 515 5.75 -3.07 16.31
N ARG A 516 6.81 -3.21 15.50
CA ARG A 516 7.81 -4.25 15.72
C ARG A 516 8.48 -4.13 17.10
N THR A 517 8.63 -2.91 17.63
CA THR A 517 9.16 -2.69 18.98
C THR A 517 8.29 -3.34 20.05
N GLN A 518 6.97 -3.14 19.97
CA GLN A 518 6.02 -3.77 20.87
C GLN A 518 5.99 -5.29 20.70
N LEU A 519 6.05 -5.80 19.46
CA LEU A 519 6.14 -7.24 19.22
C LEU A 519 7.40 -7.84 19.86
N MET A 520 8.56 -7.19 19.71
CA MET A 520 9.79 -7.67 20.33
C MET A 520 9.72 -7.59 21.86
N ALA A 521 9.06 -6.58 22.43
CA ALA A 521 8.82 -6.50 23.87
C ALA A 521 7.89 -7.62 24.35
N GLN A 522 6.83 -7.93 23.59
CA GLN A 522 5.91 -9.04 23.85
C GLN A 522 6.64 -10.39 23.77
N ILE A 523 7.44 -10.63 22.73
CA ILE A 523 8.25 -11.83 22.61
C ILE A 523 9.16 -11.95 23.83
N ARG A 524 9.84 -10.87 24.23
CA ARG A 524 10.68 -10.88 25.43
C ARG A 524 9.89 -11.13 26.71
N SER A 525 8.67 -10.62 26.83
CA SER A 525 7.82 -10.89 28.00
C SER A 525 7.32 -12.33 28.04
N HIS A 526 7.03 -12.94 26.88
CA HIS A 526 6.75 -14.38 26.79
C HIS A 526 7.98 -15.23 27.11
N ARG A 527 9.19 -14.71 26.86
CA ARG A 527 10.44 -15.31 27.35
C ARG A 527 10.65 -15.15 28.86
N THR A 528 9.75 -14.50 29.59
CA THR A 528 9.85 -14.31 31.05
C THR A 528 8.51 -14.55 31.74
N THR A 529 8.25 -15.76 32.22
CA THR A 529 7.71 -16.00 33.58
C THR A 529 7.49 -17.48 33.84
N GLY A 530 8.45 -18.06 34.52
CA GLY A 530 8.29 -19.34 35.16
C GLY A 530 9.36 -19.53 36.22
N VAL A 531 8.94 -19.83 37.45
CA VAL A 531 9.85 -20.07 38.57
C VAL A 531 9.54 -21.44 39.11
N TRP A 532 10.44 -22.39 38.89
CA TRP A 532 10.41 -23.65 39.62
C TRP A 532 10.97 -23.40 41.02
N SER A 533 10.30 -23.89 42.05
CA SER A 533 10.86 -23.85 43.40
C SER A 533 10.58 -25.13 44.16
N LYS A 534 11.55 -25.56 44.97
CA LYS A 534 11.42 -26.72 45.85
C LYS A 534 12.02 -26.41 47.20
N VAL A 535 11.23 -26.64 48.24
CA VAL A 535 11.69 -26.62 49.62
C VAL A 535 12.30 -27.99 49.93
N VAL A 536 13.50 -27.98 50.49
CA VAL A 536 14.25 -29.17 50.90
C VAL A 536 14.51 -29.08 52.39
N SER A 537 14.07 -30.09 53.13
CA SER A 537 14.36 -30.27 54.55
C SER A 537 15.40 -31.37 54.73
N ALA A 538 16.45 -31.11 55.50
CA ALA A 538 17.37 -32.14 55.97
C ALA A 538 17.92 -31.78 57.35
N ASN A 539 18.31 -32.83 58.09
CA ASN A 539 18.77 -32.75 59.47
C ASN A 539 20.28 -32.99 59.55
N GLY A 540 21.06 -31.93 59.81
CA GLY A 540 22.53 -32.00 59.98
C GLY A 540 23.33 -31.77 58.69
N GLU A 541 24.65 -31.97 58.76
CA GLU A 541 25.54 -31.89 57.59
C GLU A 541 25.25 -33.04 56.61
N VAL A 542 24.42 -32.78 55.60
CA VAL A 542 24.01 -33.79 54.61
C VAL A 542 24.33 -33.29 53.20
N GLU A 543 25.06 -34.10 52.44
CA GLU A 543 25.15 -33.96 50.98
C GLU A 543 23.77 -34.25 50.39
N THR A 544 23.20 -33.26 49.73
CA THR A 544 21.82 -33.29 49.23
C THR A 544 21.82 -33.20 47.71
N THR A 545 21.03 -34.06 47.08
CA THR A 545 20.80 -34.03 45.63
C THR A 545 19.40 -33.55 45.34
N THR A 546 19.29 -32.45 44.60
CA THR A 546 18.01 -31.96 44.07
C THR A 546 17.94 -32.31 42.58
N LYS A 547 16.93 -33.11 42.22
CA LYS A 547 16.61 -33.46 40.83
C LYS A 547 15.39 -32.70 40.37
N ILE A 548 15.47 -32.18 39.15
CA ILE A 548 14.37 -31.52 38.42
C ILE A 548 14.29 -32.22 37.08
N THR A 549 13.17 -32.85 36.77
CA THR A 549 13.01 -33.47 35.44
C THR A 549 12.95 -32.39 34.37
N LEU A 550 13.36 -32.71 33.13
CA LEU A 550 13.24 -31.75 32.01
C LEU A 550 11.79 -31.29 31.82
N LYS A 551 10.83 -32.20 32.00
CA LYS A 551 9.40 -31.89 31.93
C LYS A 551 8.99 -30.89 33.01
N GLU A 552 9.33 -31.13 34.28
CA GLU A 552 9.02 -30.19 35.37
C GLU A 552 9.69 -28.83 35.17
N LEU A 553 10.92 -28.83 34.65
CA LEU A 553 11.65 -27.60 34.35
C LEU A 553 10.95 -26.80 33.24
N PHE A 554 10.57 -27.43 32.13
CA PHE A 554 9.88 -26.74 31.02
C PHE A 554 8.48 -26.28 31.40
N ASP A 555 7.71 -27.14 32.07
CA ASP A 555 6.37 -26.81 32.54
C ASP A 555 6.41 -25.60 33.47
N SER A 556 7.46 -25.51 34.30
CA SER A 556 7.58 -24.46 35.31
C SER A 556 8.25 -23.19 34.79
N LEU A 557 9.17 -23.28 33.83
CA LEU A 557 9.84 -22.13 33.19
C LEU A 557 9.04 -21.55 32.02
N GLN A 558 8.05 -22.31 31.51
CA GLN A 558 7.26 -21.98 30.33
C GLN A 558 8.13 -21.62 29.12
N TYR A 559 9.27 -22.28 28.97
CA TYR A 559 10.28 -21.97 27.95
C TYR A 559 10.85 -23.23 27.31
N ASP A 560 10.98 -23.21 25.98
CA ASP A 560 11.57 -24.28 25.17
C ASP A 560 13.04 -23.97 24.84
N PHE A 561 13.95 -24.85 25.25
CA PHE A 561 15.40 -24.73 25.04
C PHE A 561 15.88 -25.51 23.80
N SER A 562 15.05 -25.59 22.76
CA SER A 562 15.30 -26.39 21.57
C SER A 562 16.40 -25.87 20.64
N ASP A 563 16.93 -24.66 20.86
CA ASP A 563 18.04 -24.13 20.07
C ASP A 563 19.35 -24.90 20.37
N GLN A 564 20.02 -25.32 19.31
CA GLN A 564 21.31 -26.02 19.39
C GLN A 564 22.46 -25.05 19.70
N ASN A 565 22.28 -23.76 19.41
CA ASN A 565 23.21 -22.72 19.77
C ASN A 565 22.81 -22.11 21.11
N ALA A 566 23.61 -22.41 22.11
CA ALA A 566 23.36 -22.01 23.48
C ALA A 566 23.20 -20.50 23.65
N VAL A 567 23.81 -19.66 22.80
CA VAL A 567 23.73 -18.18 22.87
C VAL A 567 22.32 -17.64 22.61
N TYR A 568 21.49 -18.38 21.88
CA TYR A 568 20.11 -17.96 21.58
C TYR A 568 19.10 -18.42 22.62
N ASN A 569 19.48 -19.38 23.47
CA ASN A 569 18.72 -19.73 24.65
C ASN A 569 19.00 -18.73 25.78
N PRO A 570 17.99 -18.29 26.54
CA PRO A 570 18.20 -17.54 27.78
C PRO A 570 18.98 -18.41 28.78
N PRO A 571 19.88 -17.81 29.57
CA PRO A 571 20.52 -18.53 30.64
C PRO A 571 19.47 -18.94 31.69
N VAL A 572 19.75 -20.01 32.42
CA VAL A 572 18.91 -20.49 33.52
C VAL A 572 19.60 -20.13 34.84
N GLN A 573 18.93 -19.30 35.63
CA GLN A 573 19.39 -18.93 36.95
C GLN A 573 18.93 -19.96 37.98
N VAL A 574 19.87 -20.59 38.67
CA VAL A 574 19.60 -21.47 39.81
C VAL A 574 20.02 -20.76 41.09
N THR A 575 19.07 -20.54 41.99
CA THR A 575 19.29 -19.94 43.31
C THR A 575 19.08 -20.98 44.39
N VAL A 576 20.08 -21.18 45.25
CA VAL A 576 19.96 -21.98 46.47
C VAL A 576 19.99 -21.02 47.65
N LYS A 577 18.92 -21.00 48.43
CA LYS A 577 18.78 -20.15 49.63
C LYS A 577 18.60 -21.04 50.87
N THR A 578 19.44 -20.84 51.88
CA THR A 578 19.30 -21.50 53.18
C THR A 578 18.65 -20.56 54.21
N ASN A 579 18.05 -21.12 55.26
CA ASN A 579 17.43 -20.35 56.36
C ASN A 579 18.39 -19.34 57.04
N ASN A 580 19.71 -19.57 57.00
CA ASN A 580 20.72 -18.76 57.70
C ASN A 580 21.45 -17.74 56.80
N LYS A 581 20.75 -17.14 55.82
CA LYS A 581 21.22 -16.07 54.90
C LYS A 581 22.27 -16.46 53.84
N GLY A 582 22.66 -17.74 53.73
CA GLY A 582 23.49 -18.20 52.61
C GLY A 582 22.70 -18.22 51.31
N VAL A 583 23.17 -17.49 50.29
CA VAL A 583 22.59 -17.48 48.94
C VAL A 583 23.68 -17.81 47.92
N ALA A 584 23.47 -18.87 47.15
CA ALA A 584 24.28 -19.20 45.99
C ALA A 584 23.46 -19.02 44.71
N ILE A 585 23.99 -18.28 43.75
CA ILE A 585 23.35 -18.00 42.47
C ILE A 585 24.25 -18.51 41.34
N TYR A 586 23.69 -19.35 40.48
CA TYR A 586 24.36 -19.91 39.31
C TYR A 586 23.61 -19.50 38.04
N GLN A 587 24.34 -19.22 36.97
CA GLN A 587 23.78 -19.02 35.64
C GLN A 587 24.26 -20.17 34.75
N LEU A 588 23.30 -20.92 34.19
CA LEU A 588 23.51 -22.12 33.38
C LEU A 588 23.13 -21.82 31.93
N GLN A 589 24.05 -22.06 30.99
CA GLN A 589 23.75 -21.90 29.57
C GLN A 589 23.38 -23.26 28.95
N LEU A 590 22.13 -23.41 28.48
CA LEU A 590 21.58 -24.68 27.97
C LEU A 590 21.59 -24.72 26.44
N LYS A 591 21.74 -25.93 25.86
CA LYS A 591 21.55 -26.19 24.42
C LYS A 591 20.90 -27.56 24.17
N ALA A 592 20.21 -27.68 23.04
CA ALA A 592 19.72 -28.98 22.55
C ALA A 592 20.83 -29.83 21.91
N ILE A 593 20.78 -31.16 22.10
CA ILE A 593 21.70 -32.11 21.44
C ILE A 593 21.34 -32.30 19.96
N ASN A 594 20.04 -32.41 19.65
CA ASN A 594 19.52 -32.65 18.30
C ASN A 594 18.31 -31.74 18.06
N GLY A 595 18.08 -31.35 16.80
CA GLY A 595 16.90 -30.57 16.40
C GLY A 595 15.65 -31.45 16.52
N GLY A 596 15.06 -31.47 17.71
CA GLY A 596 14.01 -32.42 18.07
C GLY A 596 13.95 -32.73 19.57
N GLY A 597 13.89 -31.69 20.41
CA GLY A 597 13.04 -31.64 21.61
C GLY A 597 13.18 -32.63 22.78
N SER A 598 14.10 -33.60 22.83
CA SER A 598 14.09 -34.57 23.95
C SER A 598 15.42 -34.78 24.69
N ASN A 599 16.52 -34.16 24.26
CA ASN A 599 17.80 -34.26 24.97
C ASN A 599 18.48 -32.89 25.05
N LEU A 600 18.66 -32.35 26.27
CA LEU A 600 19.44 -31.14 26.55
C LEU A 600 20.80 -31.50 27.15
N VAL A 601 21.83 -30.72 26.82
CA VAL A 601 23.15 -30.78 27.49
C VAL A 601 23.56 -29.37 27.89
N LEU A 602 24.27 -29.26 29.02
CA LEU A 602 24.97 -28.03 29.37
C LEU A 602 25.89 -27.65 28.22
N SER A 603 25.74 -26.46 27.66
CA SER A 603 26.86 -25.88 26.93
C SER A 603 27.99 -25.67 27.93
N GLU A 604 29.23 -25.91 27.54
CA GLU A 604 30.40 -26.02 28.42
C GLU A 604 30.73 -24.75 29.24
N GLN A 605 29.87 -23.72 29.22
CA GLN A 605 30.02 -22.47 29.94
C GLN A 605 29.05 -22.38 31.13
N LEU A 606 29.58 -22.68 32.32
CA LEU A 606 29.00 -22.28 33.60
C LEU A 606 29.52 -20.89 33.96
N PHE A 607 28.63 -19.91 34.09
CA PHE A 607 28.98 -18.61 34.64
C PHE A 607 28.59 -18.55 36.12
N LYS A 608 29.59 -18.53 37.00
CA LYS A 608 29.39 -18.32 38.44
C LYS A 608 29.12 -16.82 38.65
N ALA A 609 27.86 -16.41 38.74
CA ALA A 609 27.46 -15.00 38.68
C ALA A 609 27.75 -14.22 39.99
N SER A 610 27.55 -14.82 41.17
CA SER A 610 27.98 -14.25 42.46
C SER A 610 27.74 -15.23 43.61
N GLU A 611 28.62 -15.22 44.61
CA GLU A 611 28.46 -15.94 45.88
C GLU A 611 28.49 -14.93 47.03
N LYS A 612 27.42 -14.86 47.84
CA LYS A 612 27.47 -14.19 49.14
C LYS A 612 27.44 -15.28 50.20
N ILE A 613 28.61 -15.87 50.45
CA ILE A 613 28.80 -16.85 51.53
C ILE A 613 28.97 -16.06 52.82
N THR A 614 27.93 -16.01 53.65
CA THR A 614 28.14 -15.77 55.08
C THR A 614 28.79 -17.01 55.67
N ASP A 615 29.86 -16.79 56.44
CA ASP A 615 30.83 -17.77 56.92
C ASP A 615 30.22 -19.13 57.32
N GLY A 616 30.76 -20.23 56.78
CA GLY A 616 30.59 -21.58 57.33
C GLY A 616 29.48 -22.51 56.79
N GLU A 617 28.39 -22.06 56.16
CA GLU A 617 27.17 -22.92 56.14
C GLU A 617 26.64 -23.44 54.78
N LEU A 618 27.16 -23.00 53.62
CA LEU A 618 26.77 -23.54 52.30
C LEU A 618 28.03 -23.86 51.48
N ARG A 619 28.26 -25.15 51.19
CA ARG A 619 29.35 -25.61 50.31
C ARG A 619 28.75 -26.46 49.20
N VAL A 620 28.74 -25.95 47.99
CA VAL A 620 28.36 -26.78 46.83
C VAL A 620 29.57 -27.67 46.49
N LEU A 621 29.38 -28.98 46.53
CA LEU A 621 30.47 -29.95 46.50
C LEU A 621 31.11 -30.01 45.12
N ASN A 622 32.34 -29.49 45.00
CA ASN A 622 33.27 -29.96 43.98
C ASN A 622 33.65 -31.39 44.37
N ARG A 623 33.21 -32.39 43.61
CA ARG A 623 33.90 -33.69 43.65
C ARG A 623 35.34 -33.44 43.19
N ALA A 624 36.29 -34.07 43.86
CA ALA A 624 37.68 -34.10 43.41
C ALA A 624 37.72 -34.44 41.91
N ASN A 625 38.46 -33.65 41.12
CA ASN A 625 38.61 -33.72 39.65
C ASN A 625 37.71 -32.80 38.78
N GLY A 626 37.50 -31.54 39.18
CA GLY A 626 37.05 -30.49 38.24
C GLY A 626 35.64 -30.66 37.65
N ALA A 627 34.81 -31.54 38.23
CA ALA A 627 33.43 -31.73 37.82
C ALA A 627 32.54 -30.60 38.35
N THR A 628 31.67 -30.10 37.49
CA THR A 628 30.72 -29.02 37.77
C THR A 628 29.69 -29.46 38.84
N PRO A 629 29.23 -28.55 39.72
CA PRO A 629 28.24 -28.89 40.77
C PRO A 629 26.85 -29.28 40.24
N PHE A 630 26.69 -29.14 38.93
CA PHE A 630 25.53 -29.52 38.16
C PHE A 630 25.90 -30.65 37.20
N THR A 631 25.02 -31.62 37.10
CA THR A 631 25.02 -32.62 36.03
C THR A 631 23.67 -32.60 35.36
N PHE A 632 23.64 -32.39 34.04
CA PHE A 632 22.47 -32.71 33.23
C PHE A 632 22.57 -34.16 32.80
N SER A 633 21.55 -34.95 33.07
CA SER A 633 21.34 -36.26 32.44
C SER A 633 20.21 -36.15 31.42
N ALA A 634 19.99 -37.21 30.62
CA ALA A 634 18.84 -37.30 29.73
C ALA A 634 17.49 -37.10 30.46
N ASP A 635 17.46 -37.30 31.77
CA ASP A 635 16.25 -37.26 32.59
C ASP A 635 16.01 -35.90 33.28
N GLY A 636 17.00 -34.98 33.32
CA GLY A 636 16.82 -33.70 34.03
C GLY A 636 18.09 -33.00 34.53
N LEU A 637 17.87 -31.86 35.21
CA LEU A 637 18.89 -31.11 35.94
C LEU A 637 19.09 -31.74 37.32
N VAL A 638 20.33 -32.11 37.63
CA VAL A 638 20.73 -32.63 38.94
C VAL A 638 21.71 -31.65 39.57
N LEU A 639 21.35 -31.13 40.75
CA LEU A 639 22.16 -30.26 41.57
C LEU A 639 22.62 -31.02 42.82
N ASN A 640 23.93 -31.07 43.05
CA ASN A 640 24.52 -31.62 44.28
C ASN A 640 25.05 -30.48 45.15
N TRP A 641 24.58 -30.37 46.38
CA TRP A 641 24.93 -29.28 47.29
C TRP A 641 24.98 -29.77 48.74
N ARG A 642 25.77 -29.11 49.59
CA ARG A 642 25.90 -29.41 51.03
C ARG A 642 25.68 -28.15 51.86
N TYR A 643 25.07 -28.32 53.02
CA TYR A 643 24.90 -27.24 54.00
C TYR A 643 25.15 -27.76 55.42
N ALA A 644 25.46 -26.87 56.36
CA ALA A 644 26.06 -27.23 57.66
C ALA A 644 25.14 -27.17 58.90
N THR A 645 23.84 -26.89 58.74
CA THR A 645 22.94 -26.66 59.90
C THR A 645 21.54 -27.26 59.67
N THR A 646 20.78 -27.51 60.73
CA THR A 646 19.38 -27.97 60.67
C THR A 646 18.46 -26.84 60.18
N GLY A 647 17.75 -27.01 59.06
CA GLY A 647 16.84 -25.99 58.54
C GLY A 647 16.19 -26.32 57.19
N LEU A 648 15.26 -25.47 56.77
CA LEU A 648 14.68 -25.48 55.42
C LEU A 648 15.61 -24.74 54.46
N SER A 649 15.74 -25.27 53.25
CA SER A 649 16.40 -24.58 52.14
C SER A 649 15.46 -24.55 50.95
N THR A 650 15.55 -23.52 50.13
CA THR A 650 14.79 -23.40 48.89
C THR A 650 15.74 -23.40 47.71
N VAL A 651 15.49 -24.31 46.77
CA VAL A 651 16.10 -24.26 45.44
C VAL A 651 15.08 -23.64 44.50
N THR A 652 15.47 -22.56 43.83
CA THR A 652 14.67 -21.84 42.86
C THR A 652 15.37 -21.87 41.51
N VAL A 653 14.64 -22.14 40.45
CA VAL A 653 15.13 -22.09 39.07
C VAL A 653 14.24 -21.16 38.26
N GLN A 654 14.85 -20.20 37.57
CA GLN A 654 14.16 -19.23 36.72
C GLN A 654 15.02 -18.89 35.51
N LEU A 655 14.45 -18.20 34.53
CA LEU A 655 15.22 -17.64 33.41
C LEU A 655 16.05 -16.44 33.92
N GLY A 656 17.31 -16.37 33.50
CA GLY A 656 18.36 -15.55 34.10
C GLY A 656 18.79 -14.33 33.34
#